data_AF-A0A7S0KBC9-F1
#
_entry.id   AF-A0A7S0KBC9-F1
#
_cell.length_a   1.000
_cell.length_b   1.000
_cell.length_c   1.000
_cell.angle_alpha   90.00
_cell.angle_beta   90.00
_cell.angle_gamma   90.00
#
_symmetry.space_group_name_H-M   'P 1'
#
loop_
_entity.id
_entity.type
_entity.pdbx_description
1 polymer ?
#
loop_
_entity_poly.entity_id
_entity_poly.type
_entity_poly.pdbx_seq_one_letter_code
_entity_poly.pdbx_strand_id
1 'polypeptide(L)'
;SSGPSSADAAVSAAAEEVTVRFPPSLTSRQRAVLHAVAERHGVPHSSSGDGEARRITLGRGAEVVDVDAVGTDAATTDEAICELLETHLRLSRDDARRAFDAPPPATKTAQGTAEPKRGTAPAVKGADVTVEAFVNRTRALLELERAAEVEQSEAVLKGMRPETAQRKGRALLGLRCVDLRGGLLGKTVVTLELASRKAAEAPPLPPHKLSPHDMVCVRPGKGDTSGEPLCEGVVYRVRDTAVEIAVDDLPDGSLEGNLRVERLANETSHRRLVQALDRVGRAPSSAGDPGGNVGVGARLVDAMFGNVPPRFHPATLNPNPNGSWVNPGLDPSQIDAVAWALAAADVALIHGPPGTGKTTAVVEYVQQEIARGARVLCCAASNVAVDNLVERLMRQRRGDATSKPGSGAPRAKIVRIGHPARLLESVLDASLEAQVLKSDNSALARDCEKECRELRRKLLKLDPRKDRAERNDARRELRRLAKEEKARQRKAVDEVIGGSNVICATLSGALSNSLRDQSFDVVVIDEAAQALEAACWGAILKGRKVVLAGDHLQLPPTVMSDEAAKMGLSETLFARVHAKWHGIGVARMLTTQYRMNRHIMQWASDELYEGKLVAADSVAEHRLEGAGTGTTPVLILVDTAGCDMEEHCEEEGDSKDNPGEAAAVMALVRRLIKSGAAQPEDIGVITPYSAQVGVLRDLRAADDNLAKLEISTVDGFQGREKEAIIISAVRSNEQGEVGFLSDARRMNVAVTRARRHCCLVCDTETVGRRDAFMQRLVEHFEQHGEYISAAELEDET
;
A
#
# COMPACT_ATOMS: atom_id res chain seq x y z
N SER A 1 -14.36 59.06 -14.30
CA SER A 1 -13.39 59.06 -15.41
C SER A 1 -12.11 59.73 -14.96
N SER A 2 -11.17 58.93 -14.49
CA SER A 2 -9.75 59.27 -14.34
C SER A 2 -9.04 57.93 -14.14
N GLY A 3 -8.68 57.29 -15.25
CA GLY A 3 -7.78 56.13 -15.21
C GLY A 3 -6.41 56.57 -14.70
N PRO A 4 -5.63 55.67 -14.08
CA PRO A 4 -4.29 56.01 -13.59
C PRO A 4 -3.44 56.50 -14.76
N SER A 5 -2.66 57.55 -14.49
CA SER A 5 -1.86 58.20 -15.52
C SER A 5 -0.80 57.25 -16.06
N SER A 6 -0.34 57.44 -17.30
CA SER A 6 0.73 56.62 -17.91
C SER A 6 2.05 56.68 -17.13
N ALA A 7 2.20 57.61 -16.19
CA ALA A 7 3.31 57.64 -15.26
C ALA A 7 3.19 56.55 -14.17
N ASP A 8 1.98 56.27 -13.67
CA ASP A 8 1.76 55.25 -12.63
C ASP A 8 1.99 53.82 -13.15
N ALA A 9 1.70 53.57 -14.44
CA ALA A 9 1.95 52.27 -15.07
C ALA A 9 3.45 52.01 -15.32
N ALA A 10 4.20 53.03 -15.76
CA ALA A 10 5.66 52.91 -15.92
C ALA A 10 6.38 52.78 -14.57
N VAL A 11 5.84 53.41 -13.54
CA VAL A 11 6.38 53.42 -12.17
C VAL A 11 5.96 52.16 -11.38
N SER A 12 4.85 51.49 -11.75
CA SER A 12 4.47 50.16 -11.26
C SER A 12 5.32 49.03 -11.85
N ALA A 13 5.78 49.16 -13.10
CA ALA A 13 6.67 48.18 -13.72
C ALA A 13 8.09 48.22 -13.14
N ALA A 14 8.59 49.40 -12.75
CA ALA A 14 9.92 49.54 -12.14
C ALA A 14 10.04 48.87 -10.75
N ALA A 15 8.93 48.72 -10.01
CA ALA A 15 8.92 48.07 -8.69
C ALA A 15 9.02 46.53 -8.77
N GLU A 16 8.70 45.92 -9.92
CA GLU A 16 8.92 44.48 -10.13
C GLU A 16 10.40 44.15 -10.42
N GLU A 17 11.26 45.16 -10.64
CA GLU A 17 12.66 44.99 -11.02
C GLU A 17 13.68 45.25 -9.89
N VAL A 18 13.23 45.51 -8.65
CA VAL A 18 14.10 45.82 -7.51
C VAL A 18 14.19 44.65 -6.52
N THR A 19 15.39 44.41 -6.00
CA THR A 19 15.67 43.45 -4.93
C THR A 19 16.33 44.17 -3.76
N VAL A 20 15.72 44.15 -2.58
CA VAL A 20 16.22 44.79 -1.36
C VAL A 20 16.94 43.78 -0.50
N ARG A 21 18.19 44.07 -0.14
CA ARG A 21 18.99 43.27 0.78
C ARG A 21 19.09 43.98 2.13
N PHE A 22 18.57 43.35 3.17
CA PHE A 22 18.54 43.87 4.53
C PHE A 22 19.81 43.52 5.31
N PRO A 23 20.19 44.35 6.30
CA PRO A 23 21.42 44.19 7.06
C PRO A 23 21.41 42.90 7.91
N PRO A 24 22.58 42.32 8.22
CA PRO A 24 22.68 41.13 9.07
C PRO A 24 22.36 41.44 10.55
N SER A 25 22.32 42.72 10.93
CA SER A 25 21.99 43.21 12.28
C SER A 25 20.49 43.12 12.64
N LEU A 26 19.62 42.68 11.72
CA LEU A 26 18.21 42.46 12.03
C LEU A 26 18.01 41.41 13.15
N THR A 27 17.04 41.66 14.02
CA THR A 27 16.62 40.69 15.05
C THR A 27 15.91 39.48 14.43
N SER A 28 15.87 38.35 15.14
CA SER A 28 15.12 37.16 14.70
C SER A 28 13.63 37.46 14.46
N ARG A 29 13.05 38.37 15.24
CA ARG A 29 11.65 38.81 15.09
C ARG A 29 11.46 39.60 13.80
N GLN A 30 12.33 40.57 13.51
CA GLN A 30 12.26 41.38 12.29
C GLN A 30 12.41 40.52 11.02
N ARG A 31 13.31 39.53 11.04
CA ARG A 31 13.43 38.56 9.94
C ARG A 31 12.14 37.76 9.74
N ALA A 32 11.54 37.26 10.82
CA ALA A 32 10.29 36.50 10.75
C ALA A 32 9.13 37.33 10.18
N VAL A 33 9.03 38.60 10.58
CA VAL A 33 8.03 39.53 10.05
C VAL A 33 8.26 39.79 8.56
N LEU A 34 9.52 40.03 8.14
CA LEU A 34 9.85 40.22 6.73
C LEU A 34 9.50 39.01 5.86
N HIS A 35 9.76 37.79 6.35
CA HIS A 35 9.33 36.56 5.69
C HIS A 35 7.80 36.50 5.54
N ALA A 36 7.06 36.75 6.62
CA ALA A 36 5.60 36.68 6.63
C ALA A 36 4.96 37.74 5.73
N VAL A 37 5.48 38.98 5.74
CA VAL A 37 4.99 40.07 4.88
C VAL A 37 5.29 39.75 3.41
N ALA A 38 6.50 39.27 3.10
CA ALA A 38 6.86 38.89 1.73
C ALA A 38 5.99 37.74 1.20
N GLU A 39 5.76 36.70 2.01
CA GLU A 39 4.91 35.56 1.67
C GLU A 39 3.45 35.98 1.40
N ARG A 40 2.89 36.82 2.27
CA ARG A 40 1.52 37.35 2.11
C ARG A 40 1.35 38.16 0.84
N HIS A 41 2.36 38.92 0.42
CA HIS A 41 2.31 39.75 -0.79
C HIS A 41 2.90 39.06 -2.03
N GLY A 42 3.24 37.76 -1.95
CA GLY A 42 3.79 37.01 -3.07
C GLY A 42 5.18 37.47 -3.54
N VAL A 43 5.92 38.20 -2.69
CA VAL A 43 7.28 38.66 -2.98
C VAL A 43 8.27 37.54 -2.66
N PRO A 44 9.11 37.12 -3.63
CA PRO A 44 10.15 36.13 -3.39
C PRO A 44 11.12 36.67 -2.36
N HIS A 45 11.50 35.80 -1.45
CA HIS A 45 12.35 36.16 -0.35
C HIS A 45 13.26 34.99 -0.01
N SER A 46 14.47 35.29 0.45
CA SER A 46 15.44 34.27 0.84
C SER A 46 16.34 34.78 1.97
N SER A 47 16.77 33.85 2.83
CA SER A 47 17.85 34.09 3.78
C SER A 47 19.13 33.50 3.21
N SER A 48 20.21 34.28 3.15
CA SER A 48 21.52 33.83 2.67
C SER A 48 22.64 34.21 3.65
N GLY A 49 23.63 33.33 3.81
CA GLY A 49 24.76 33.49 4.74
C GLY A 49 24.64 32.67 6.02
N ASP A 50 25.78 32.39 6.66
CA ASP A 50 25.88 31.59 7.89
C ASP A 50 26.16 32.45 9.13
N GLY A 51 25.55 32.09 10.27
CA GLY A 51 25.79 32.73 11.56
C GLY A 51 25.45 34.23 11.59
N GLU A 52 26.37 35.04 12.12
CA GLU A 52 26.22 36.50 12.26
C GLU A 52 26.22 37.26 10.92
N ALA A 53 26.60 36.62 9.80
CA ALA A 53 26.56 37.22 8.46
C ALA A 53 25.24 36.98 7.71
N ARG A 54 24.23 36.36 8.36
CA ARG A 54 22.96 35.99 7.72
C ARG A 54 22.09 37.21 7.39
N ARG A 55 21.82 37.41 6.11
CA ARG A 55 20.99 38.50 5.56
C ARG A 55 19.70 37.95 4.95
N ILE A 56 18.67 38.79 4.92
CA ILE A 56 17.40 38.50 4.23
C ILE A 56 17.28 39.40 3.00
N THR A 57 16.82 38.84 1.90
CA THR A 57 16.67 39.53 0.62
C THR A 57 15.25 39.35 0.11
N LEU A 58 14.60 40.42 -0.32
CA LEU A 58 13.21 40.44 -0.81
C LEU A 58 13.16 41.13 -2.20
N GLY A 59 12.51 40.53 -3.19
CA GLY A 59 12.30 41.15 -4.51
C GLY A 59 12.50 40.19 -5.70
N ARG A 60 12.33 40.71 -6.93
CA ARG A 60 12.32 39.92 -8.18
C ARG A 60 13.31 40.35 -9.25
N GLY A 61 13.93 41.52 -9.14
CA GLY A 61 14.73 42.05 -10.25
C GLY A 61 16.21 42.27 -9.98
N ALA A 62 16.88 42.72 -11.04
CA ALA A 62 18.32 42.77 -11.17
C ALA A 62 18.96 43.95 -10.41
N GLU A 63 18.20 45.00 -10.11
CA GLU A 63 18.70 46.15 -9.36
C GLU A 63 18.66 45.84 -7.86
N VAL A 64 19.85 45.77 -7.24
CA VAL A 64 19.99 45.41 -5.83
C VAL A 64 20.22 46.66 -4.98
N VAL A 65 19.27 46.93 -4.08
CA VAL A 65 19.41 47.96 -3.04
C VAL A 65 19.95 47.29 -1.78
N ASP A 66 21.22 47.56 -1.45
CA ASP A 66 21.84 47.07 -0.21
C ASP A 66 21.68 48.12 0.90
N VAL A 67 20.88 47.79 1.90
CA VAL A 67 20.50 48.73 2.98
C VAL A 67 21.71 49.08 3.86
N ASP A 68 22.78 48.26 3.84
CA ASP A 68 24.04 48.53 4.54
C ASP A 68 24.80 49.76 3.98
N ALA A 69 24.55 50.16 2.72
CA ALA A 69 25.32 51.22 2.04
C ALA A 69 24.92 52.66 2.44
N VAL A 70 23.83 52.85 3.20
CA VAL A 70 23.26 54.18 3.52
C VAL A 70 23.82 54.81 4.80
N GLY A 71 24.70 54.10 5.54
CA GLY A 71 25.57 54.74 6.54
C GLY A 71 24.88 55.28 7.80
N THR A 72 23.76 54.71 8.22
CA THR A 72 23.14 55.06 9.51
C THR A 72 22.60 53.82 10.23
N ASP A 73 22.98 53.64 11.50
CA ASP A 73 22.42 52.64 12.44
C ASP A 73 20.88 52.72 12.60
N ALA A 74 20.25 53.74 12.01
CA ALA A 74 18.81 53.95 11.96
C ALA A 74 18.04 52.94 11.07
N ALA A 75 18.71 52.17 10.21
CA ALA A 75 18.07 51.26 9.24
C ALA A 75 17.58 49.91 9.81
N THR A 76 17.59 49.74 11.14
CA THR A 76 17.22 48.49 11.82
C THR A 76 15.99 48.61 12.75
N THR A 77 15.32 49.77 12.77
CA THR A 77 14.07 49.93 13.54
C THR A 77 12.87 49.38 12.78
N ASP A 78 11.84 48.90 13.50
CA ASP A 78 10.63 48.34 12.88
C ASP A 78 9.95 49.38 11.96
N GLU A 79 9.97 50.66 12.33
CA GLU A 79 9.42 51.76 11.51
C GLU A 79 10.26 51.98 10.23
N ALA A 80 11.59 51.96 10.32
CA ALA A 80 12.46 52.08 9.15
C ALA A 80 12.32 50.88 8.20
N ILE A 81 12.10 49.68 8.73
CA ILE A 81 11.82 48.49 7.91
C ILE A 81 10.49 48.65 7.17
N CYS A 82 9.44 49.16 7.83
CA CYS A 82 8.17 49.44 7.17
C CYS A 82 8.34 50.50 6.05
N GLU A 83 9.14 51.55 6.27
CA GLU A 83 9.45 52.55 5.25
C GLU A 83 10.23 51.97 4.07
N LEU A 84 11.18 51.07 4.30
CA LEU A 84 11.93 50.40 3.23
C LEU A 84 11.04 49.48 2.39
N LEU A 85 10.12 48.75 3.03
CA LEU A 85 9.15 47.90 2.35
C LEU A 85 8.17 48.71 1.49
N GLU A 86 7.72 49.87 1.99
CA GLU A 86 6.86 50.77 1.24
C GLU A 86 7.62 51.46 0.09
N THR A 87 8.82 51.96 0.36
CA THR A 87 9.59 52.76 -0.61
C THR A 87 10.13 51.91 -1.76
N HIS A 88 10.70 50.73 -1.47
CA HIS A 88 11.40 49.92 -2.47
C HIS A 88 10.57 48.74 -3.00
N LEU A 89 9.62 48.22 -2.21
CA LEU A 89 8.81 47.06 -2.60
C LEU A 89 7.31 47.39 -2.70
N ARG A 90 6.90 48.64 -2.44
CA ARG A 90 5.51 49.13 -2.50
C ARG A 90 4.53 48.29 -1.68
N LEU A 91 5.01 47.70 -0.60
CA LEU A 91 4.16 46.97 0.33
C LEU A 91 3.48 47.94 1.28
N SER A 92 2.25 47.62 1.67
CA SER A 92 1.44 48.44 2.58
C SER A 92 2.15 48.61 3.93
N ARG A 93 2.49 49.87 4.27
CA ARG A 93 3.10 50.23 5.57
C ARG A 93 2.24 49.80 6.75
N ASP A 94 0.93 49.96 6.62
CA ASP A 94 -0.04 49.58 7.65
C ASP A 94 -0.06 48.06 7.89
N ASP A 95 0.11 47.25 6.84
CA ASP A 95 0.14 45.80 6.98
C ASP A 95 1.45 45.28 7.55
N ALA A 96 2.58 45.88 7.15
CA ALA A 96 3.89 45.58 7.76
C ALA A 96 3.87 45.93 9.25
N ARG A 97 3.31 47.09 9.61
CA ARG A 97 3.19 47.55 11.00
C ARG A 97 2.29 46.65 11.84
N ARG A 98 1.13 46.22 11.31
CA ARG A 98 0.28 45.20 11.96
C ARG A 98 1.03 43.88 12.21
N ALA A 99 1.92 43.47 11.31
CA ALA A 99 2.73 42.26 11.48
C ALA A 99 3.80 42.44 12.58
N PHE A 100 4.33 43.65 12.76
CA PHE A 100 5.21 44.01 13.89
C PHE A 100 4.47 44.18 15.22
N ASP A 101 3.21 44.60 15.20
CA ASP A 101 2.37 44.76 16.40
C ASP A 101 1.75 43.42 16.86
N ALA A 102 1.77 42.38 16.03
CA ALA A 102 1.30 41.05 16.37
C ALA A 102 2.20 40.38 17.44
N PRO A 103 1.62 39.62 18.39
CA PRO A 103 2.39 38.87 19.38
C PRO A 103 3.30 37.85 18.68
N PRO A 104 4.56 37.68 19.14
CA PRO A 104 5.52 36.84 18.45
C PRO A 104 5.04 35.37 18.42
N PRO A 105 5.18 34.67 17.28
CA PRO A 105 4.94 33.24 17.24
C PRO A 105 5.94 32.53 18.18
N ALA A 106 5.48 31.50 18.89
CA ALA A 106 6.26 30.78 19.88
C ALA A 106 7.59 30.25 19.29
N THR A 107 8.70 30.93 19.57
CA THR A 107 10.04 30.52 19.18
C THR A 107 10.58 29.47 20.14
N LYS A 108 10.93 28.28 19.62
CA LYS A 108 11.75 27.28 20.30
C LYS A 108 13.08 27.91 20.73
N THR A 109 13.29 28.09 22.02
CA THR A 109 14.57 28.52 22.60
C THR A 109 15.55 27.35 22.66
N ALA A 110 16.76 27.59 22.16
CA ALA A 110 17.89 26.69 22.28
C ALA A 110 18.69 27.04 23.55
N GLN A 111 18.83 26.08 24.47
CA GLN A 111 19.94 26.01 25.42
C GLN A 111 20.38 24.55 25.51
N GLY A 112 21.69 24.34 25.34
CA GLY A 112 22.29 23.02 25.21
C GLY A 112 22.78 22.45 26.53
N THR A 113 22.70 21.13 26.62
CA THR A 113 23.72 20.26 27.21
C THR A 113 23.87 19.05 26.29
N ALA A 114 25.12 18.67 26.04
CA ALA A 114 25.51 17.71 25.01
C ALA A 114 25.24 16.27 25.45
N GLU A 115 24.41 15.55 24.69
CA GLU A 115 24.32 14.08 24.63
C GLU A 115 23.70 13.67 23.27
N PRO A 116 24.01 12.47 22.72
CA PRO A 116 23.90 12.19 21.30
C PRO A 116 22.44 12.03 20.87
N LYS A 117 21.92 12.98 20.10
CA LYS A 117 20.58 12.88 19.54
C LYS A 117 20.51 11.74 18.53
N ARG A 118 19.69 10.74 18.84
CA ARG A 118 19.08 9.78 17.91
C ARG A 118 18.58 10.55 16.67
N GLY A 119 19.10 10.16 15.51
CA GLY A 119 18.84 10.82 14.24
C GLY A 119 17.36 10.85 13.89
N THR A 120 16.83 12.05 13.77
CA THR A 120 15.74 12.32 12.82
C THR A 120 16.30 12.06 11.42
N ALA A 121 15.62 11.23 10.65
CA ALA A 121 16.00 10.94 9.27
C ALA A 121 16.15 12.27 8.50
N PRO A 122 17.24 12.49 7.75
CA PRO A 122 17.36 13.69 6.94
C PRO A 122 16.30 13.61 5.84
N ALA A 123 15.42 14.62 5.79
CA ALA A 123 14.65 14.89 4.59
C ALA A 123 15.65 15.13 3.45
N VAL A 124 15.75 14.16 2.54
CA VAL A 124 16.60 14.26 1.36
C VAL A 124 16.02 15.38 0.50
N LYS A 125 16.67 16.55 0.50
CA LYS A 125 16.52 17.54 -0.57
C LYS A 125 16.68 16.79 -1.89
N GLY A 126 15.71 16.94 -2.80
CA GLY A 126 15.61 16.21 -4.07
C GLY A 126 16.84 16.36 -4.96
N ALA A 127 17.90 15.61 -4.67
CA ALA A 127 18.98 15.32 -5.59
C ALA A 127 18.43 14.37 -6.65
N ASP A 128 18.71 14.65 -7.92
CA ASP A 128 18.34 13.77 -9.02
C ASP A 128 19.00 12.40 -8.83
N VAL A 129 18.20 11.41 -8.41
CA VAL A 129 18.65 10.04 -8.22
C VAL A 129 18.81 9.40 -9.59
N THR A 130 20.03 9.06 -9.99
CA THR A 130 20.27 8.32 -11.22
C THR A 130 19.70 6.90 -11.11
N VAL A 131 19.34 6.31 -12.25
CA VAL A 131 18.82 4.92 -12.30
C VAL A 131 19.82 3.95 -11.67
N GLU A 132 21.11 4.11 -11.93
CA GLU A 132 22.17 3.27 -11.37
C GLU A 132 22.27 3.40 -9.85
N ALA A 133 22.23 4.63 -9.32
CA ALA A 133 22.27 4.86 -7.88
C ALA A 133 21.04 4.25 -7.18
N PHE A 134 19.86 4.37 -7.80
CA PHE A 134 18.64 3.74 -7.32
C PHE A 134 18.78 2.21 -7.30
N VAL A 135 19.18 1.57 -8.39
CA VAL A 135 19.30 0.10 -8.48
C VAL A 135 20.28 -0.43 -7.43
N ASN A 136 21.45 0.21 -7.28
CA ASN A 136 22.46 -0.22 -6.31
C ASN A 136 21.98 -0.05 -4.87
N ARG A 137 21.37 1.10 -4.54
CA ARG A 137 20.82 1.37 -3.20
C ARG A 137 19.69 0.39 -2.87
N THR A 138 18.68 0.27 -3.73
CA THR A 138 17.52 -0.58 -3.47
C THR A 138 17.90 -2.05 -3.39
N ARG A 139 18.89 -2.52 -4.18
CA ARG A 139 19.43 -3.88 -4.06
C ARG A 139 20.03 -4.14 -2.67
N ALA A 140 20.82 -3.21 -2.14
CA ALA A 140 21.38 -3.34 -0.79
C ALA A 140 20.28 -3.36 0.29
N LEU A 141 19.25 -2.52 0.15
CA LEU A 141 18.12 -2.49 1.07
C LEU A 141 17.28 -3.77 1.03
N LEU A 142 17.05 -4.34 -0.16
CA LEU A 142 16.36 -5.63 -0.28
C LEU A 142 17.15 -6.76 0.35
N GLU A 143 18.48 -6.70 0.34
CA GLU A 143 19.32 -7.70 0.99
C GLU A 143 19.25 -7.61 2.53
N LEU A 144 19.17 -6.39 3.09
CA LEU A 144 18.90 -6.17 4.52
C LEU A 144 17.52 -6.70 4.92
N GLU A 145 16.50 -6.41 4.10
CA GLU A 145 15.14 -6.93 4.31
C GLU A 145 15.12 -8.46 4.25
N ARG A 146 15.80 -9.06 3.26
CA ARG A 146 15.95 -10.50 3.14
C ARG A 146 16.64 -11.08 4.37
N ALA A 147 17.71 -10.46 4.85
CA ALA A 147 18.42 -10.91 6.03
C ALA A 147 17.51 -10.89 7.28
N ALA A 148 16.71 -9.83 7.47
CA ALA A 148 15.75 -9.75 8.57
C ALA A 148 14.62 -10.78 8.45
N GLU A 149 14.06 -11.00 7.25
CA GLU A 149 13.04 -12.03 7.00
C GLU A 149 13.58 -13.44 7.27
N VAL A 150 14.81 -13.71 6.81
CA VAL A 150 15.52 -14.97 7.05
C VAL A 150 15.84 -15.13 8.52
N GLU A 151 16.34 -14.12 9.22
CA GLU A 151 16.63 -14.19 10.65
C GLU A 151 15.36 -14.50 11.46
N GLN A 152 14.26 -13.79 11.21
CA GLN A 152 12.98 -14.05 11.88
C GLN A 152 12.43 -15.46 11.56
N SER A 153 12.65 -15.94 10.33
CA SER A 153 12.20 -17.27 9.90
C SER A 153 13.08 -18.41 10.40
N GLU A 154 14.40 -18.24 10.34
CA GLU A 154 15.45 -19.20 10.70
C GLU A 154 15.71 -19.26 12.20
N ALA A 155 15.61 -18.16 12.95
CA ALA A 155 15.69 -18.19 14.42
C ALA A 155 14.65 -19.15 15.02
N VAL A 156 13.55 -19.40 14.30
CA VAL A 156 12.49 -20.34 14.69
C VAL A 156 12.73 -21.77 14.18
N LEU A 157 13.69 -22.02 13.27
CA LEU A 157 13.95 -23.34 12.69
C LEU A 157 15.34 -23.90 13.03
N LYS A 158 16.39 -23.08 13.10
CA LYS A 158 17.74 -23.49 13.49
C LYS A 158 17.74 -23.93 14.95
N GLY A 159 18.05 -25.21 15.18
CA GLY A 159 18.11 -25.83 16.51
C GLY A 159 16.84 -26.59 16.94
N MET A 160 15.77 -26.57 16.14
CA MET A 160 14.56 -27.36 16.46
C MET A 160 14.62 -28.74 15.83
N ARG A 161 14.41 -29.78 16.66
CA ARG A 161 14.19 -31.15 16.17
C ARG A 161 12.93 -31.18 15.28
N PRO A 162 12.86 -32.04 14.24
CA PRO A 162 11.70 -32.14 13.36
C PRO A 162 10.37 -32.32 14.11
N GLU A 163 10.37 -33.03 15.23
CA GLU A 163 9.19 -33.25 16.08
C GLU A 163 8.73 -31.95 16.76
N THR A 164 9.66 -31.09 17.17
CA THR A 164 9.36 -29.76 17.72
C THR A 164 8.81 -28.83 16.64
N ALA A 165 9.37 -28.87 15.43
CA ALA A 165 8.87 -28.12 14.29
C ALA A 165 7.42 -28.53 13.93
N GLN A 166 7.08 -29.82 14.01
CA GLN A 166 5.71 -30.30 13.82
C GLN A 166 4.77 -29.80 14.92
N ARG A 167 5.16 -29.84 16.20
CA ARG A 167 4.33 -29.29 17.30
C ARG A 167 4.06 -27.79 17.14
N LYS A 168 5.04 -27.03 16.62
CA LYS A 168 4.86 -25.60 16.29
C LYS A 168 4.12 -25.37 14.97
N GLY A 169 3.72 -26.43 14.28
CA GLY A 169 2.97 -26.41 13.03
C GLY A 169 3.78 -25.98 11.79
N ARG A 170 5.12 -26.07 11.84
CA ARG A 170 6.02 -25.63 10.75
C ARG A 170 6.52 -26.76 9.85
N ALA A 171 6.30 -28.02 10.26
CA ALA A 171 6.66 -29.19 9.48
C ALA A 171 5.57 -30.26 9.57
N LEU A 172 5.47 -31.08 8.53
CA LEU A 172 4.67 -32.31 8.51
C LEU A 172 5.61 -33.50 8.31
N LEU A 173 5.62 -34.43 9.26
CA LEU A 173 6.46 -35.63 9.22
C LEU A 173 5.63 -36.86 8.83
N GLY A 174 6.30 -37.93 8.40
CA GLY A 174 5.64 -39.21 8.20
C GLY A 174 4.80 -39.30 6.92
N LEU A 175 5.13 -38.48 5.92
CA LEU A 175 4.36 -38.37 4.68
C LEU A 175 4.79 -39.41 3.64
N ARG A 176 3.89 -39.76 2.72
CA ARG A 176 4.17 -40.56 1.52
C ARG A 176 3.53 -39.88 0.31
N CYS A 177 4.18 -39.99 -0.84
CA CYS A 177 3.60 -39.55 -2.11
C CYS A 177 2.54 -40.54 -2.58
N VAL A 178 1.31 -40.06 -2.78
CA VAL A 178 0.17 -40.90 -3.22
C VAL A 178 -0.30 -40.59 -4.63
N ASP A 179 -0.06 -39.37 -5.11
CA ASP A 179 -0.44 -38.96 -6.47
C ASP A 179 0.54 -37.92 -7.04
N LEU A 180 0.70 -37.95 -8.36
CA LEU A 180 1.55 -37.05 -9.14
C LEU A 180 0.80 -36.64 -10.41
N ARG A 181 0.15 -35.48 -10.38
CA ARG A 181 -0.63 -34.96 -11.53
C ARG A 181 0.09 -33.83 -12.26
N GLY A 182 -0.22 -33.68 -13.54
CA GLY A 182 0.21 -32.53 -14.33
C GLY A 182 -0.52 -31.27 -13.84
N GLY A 183 0.21 -30.20 -13.58
CA GLY A 183 -0.32 -28.87 -13.32
C GLY A 183 -0.16 -27.97 -14.55
N LEU A 184 -0.68 -26.74 -14.46
CA LEU A 184 -0.57 -25.76 -15.53
C LEU A 184 0.90 -25.33 -15.74
N LEU A 185 1.31 -25.16 -17.01
CA LEU A 185 2.64 -24.66 -17.44
C LEU A 185 3.82 -25.59 -17.08
N GLY A 186 3.56 -26.90 -17.01
CA GLY A 186 4.60 -27.91 -16.78
C GLY A 186 4.98 -28.11 -15.31
N LYS A 187 4.25 -27.50 -14.36
CA LYS A 187 4.35 -27.84 -12.94
C LYS A 187 3.82 -29.26 -12.70
N THR A 188 4.39 -29.98 -11.75
CA THR A 188 3.82 -31.24 -11.25
C THR A 188 3.24 -31.01 -9.86
N VAL A 189 1.98 -31.36 -9.66
CA VAL A 189 1.35 -31.32 -8.33
C VAL A 189 1.54 -32.68 -7.66
N VAL A 190 2.24 -32.65 -6.53
CA VAL A 190 2.56 -33.80 -5.68
C VAL A 190 1.56 -33.85 -4.53
N THR A 191 0.81 -34.94 -4.41
CA THR A 191 -0.11 -35.16 -3.28
C THR A 191 0.58 -36.04 -2.25
N LEU A 192 0.72 -35.52 -1.03
CA LEU A 192 1.34 -36.19 0.10
C LEU A 192 0.31 -36.46 1.21
N GLU A 193 0.29 -37.69 1.72
CA GLU A 193 -0.58 -38.14 2.82
C GLU A 193 0.25 -38.75 3.95
N LEU A 194 -0.27 -38.80 5.16
CA LEU A 194 0.36 -39.53 6.25
C LEU A 194 0.42 -41.03 5.95
N ALA A 195 1.60 -41.63 6.18
CA ALA A 195 1.81 -43.05 5.98
C ALA A 195 1.08 -43.88 7.06
N SER A 196 -0.08 -44.45 6.72
CA SER A 196 -0.81 -45.40 7.58
C SER A 196 -0.45 -46.86 7.26
N ARG A 197 -0.20 -47.67 8.31
CA ARG A 197 0.06 -49.13 8.20
C ARG A 197 -1.20 -49.99 8.33
N LYS A 198 -2.35 -49.43 8.74
CA LYS A 198 -3.52 -50.22 9.21
C LYS A 198 -4.91 -49.76 8.70
N ALA A 199 -5.03 -48.67 7.95
CA ALA A 199 -6.33 -48.15 7.50
C ALA A 199 -6.39 -47.94 5.98
N ALA A 200 -7.60 -48.10 5.40
CA ALA A 200 -7.88 -47.84 3.98
C ALA A 200 -7.89 -46.34 3.64
N GLU A 201 -8.21 -45.49 4.61
CA GLU A 201 -8.16 -44.02 4.51
C GLU A 201 -6.97 -43.45 5.29
N ALA A 202 -6.37 -42.38 4.77
CA ALA A 202 -5.28 -41.67 5.42
C ALA A 202 -5.79 -40.92 6.67
N PRO A 203 -5.05 -40.95 7.79
CA PRO A 203 -5.41 -40.18 8.98
C PRO A 203 -5.32 -38.67 8.71
N PRO A 204 -6.04 -37.84 9.50
CA PRO A 204 -5.97 -36.39 9.36
C PRO A 204 -4.56 -35.87 9.65
N LEU A 205 -4.17 -34.80 8.96
CA LEU A 205 -2.91 -34.10 9.17
C LEU A 205 -2.85 -33.54 10.60
N PRO A 206 -1.68 -33.58 11.26
CA PRO A 206 -1.51 -32.94 12.57
C PRO A 206 -1.72 -31.42 12.46
N PRO A 207 -2.08 -30.74 13.57
CA PRO A 207 -2.22 -29.28 13.58
C PRO A 207 -0.99 -28.58 12.99
N HIS A 208 -1.22 -27.74 11.99
CA HIS A 208 -0.15 -27.08 11.25
C HIS A 208 -0.51 -25.64 10.88
N LYS A 209 0.52 -24.84 10.59
CA LYS A 209 0.40 -23.47 10.08
C LYS A 209 0.68 -23.38 8.58
N LEU A 210 0.80 -24.52 7.89
CA LEU A 210 0.93 -24.57 6.44
C LEU A 210 -0.35 -24.07 5.79
N SER A 211 -0.20 -23.09 4.91
CA SER A 211 -1.25 -22.50 4.11
C SER A 211 -0.93 -22.63 2.62
N PRO A 212 -1.93 -22.60 1.73
CA PRO A 212 -1.67 -22.50 0.31
C PRO A 212 -0.67 -21.38 0.01
N HIS A 213 0.33 -21.72 -0.80
CA HIS A 213 1.45 -20.93 -1.29
C HIS A 213 2.64 -20.73 -0.35
N ASP A 214 2.62 -21.31 0.84
CA ASP A 214 3.86 -21.41 1.59
C ASP A 214 4.92 -22.09 0.72
N MET A 215 6.10 -21.47 0.65
CA MET A 215 7.26 -22.13 0.10
C MET A 215 7.60 -23.28 1.02
N VAL A 216 7.73 -24.47 0.45
CA VAL A 216 8.05 -25.68 1.20
C VAL A 216 9.12 -26.46 0.47
N CYS A 217 9.93 -27.18 1.24
CA CYS A 217 10.77 -28.22 0.69
C CYS A 217 10.27 -29.58 1.13
N VAL A 218 10.42 -30.56 0.24
CA VAL A 218 10.19 -31.97 0.53
C VAL A 218 11.55 -32.61 0.81
N ARG A 219 11.65 -33.30 1.94
CA ARG A 219 12.87 -33.99 2.39
C ARG A 219 12.58 -35.45 2.72
N PRO A 220 13.61 -36.32 2.76
CA PRO A 220 13.45 -37.67 3.28
C PRO A 220 13.07 -37.63 4.77
N GLY A 221 12.26 -38.59 5.23
CA GLY A 221 11.80 -38.66 6.62
C GLY A 221 12.90 -39.03 7.64
N LYS A 222 14.08 -39.46 7.18
CA LYS A 222 15.29 -39.69 8.01
C LYS A 222 16.44 -38.83 7.50
N GLY A 223 17.10 -38.08 8.38
CA GLY A 223 18.23 -37.21 8.06
C GLY A 223 18.15 -35.87 8.78
N ASP A 224 19.29 -35.20 8.94
CA ASP A 224 19.38 -33.91 9.63
C ASP A 224 18.55 -32.82 8.91
N THR A 225 18.20 -31.76 9.64
CA THR A 225 17.49 -30.57 9.11
C THR A 225 18.33 -29.79 8.08
N SER A 226 19.64 -30.05 8.04
CA SER A 226 20.65 -29.43 7.18
C SER A 226 20.88 -30.14 5.83
N GLY A 227 20.22 -31.26 5.53
CA GLY A 227 20.42 -31.99 4.26
C GLY A 227 20.00 -31.20 3.01
N GLU A 228 20.25 -31.72 1.81
CA GLU A 228 19.68 -31.15 0.57
C GLU A 228 18.21 -31.56 0.39
N PRO A 229 17.32 -30.65 -0.05
CA PRO A 229 15.92 -30.99 -0.30
C PRO A 229 15.77 -31.87 -1.56
N LEU A 230 14.80 -32.78 -1.55
CA LEU A 230 14.48 -33.64 -2.71
C LEU A 230 13.85 -32.82 -3.83
N CYS A 231 12.97 -31.89 -3.45
CA CYS A 231 12.43 -30.87 -4.31
C CYS A 231 11.92 -29.71 -3.45
N GLU A 232 11.83 -28.54 -4.08
CA GLU A 232 11.18 -27.37 -3.53
C GLU A 232 9.93 -27.07 -4.32
N GLY A 233 8.92 -26.56 -3.64
CA GLY A 233 7.66 -26.26 -4.25
C GLY A 233 6.84 -25.29 -3.45
N VAL A 234 5.65 -25.05 -3.97
CA VAL A 234 4.67 -24.14 -3.42
C VAL A 234 3.50 -24.99 -2.97
N VAL A 235 3.03 -24.84 -1.73
CA VAL A 235 1.81 -25.54 -1.29
C VAL A 235 0.66 -25.16 -2.23
N TYR A 236 0.14 -26.11 -2.99
CA TYR A 236 -0.96 -25.92 -3.93
C TYR A 236 -2.30 -25.90 -3.20
N ARG A 237 -2.49 -26.85 -2.28
CA ARG A 237 -3.71 -27.01 -1.49
C ARG A 237 -3.41 -27.81 -0.23
N VAL A 238 -4.09 -27.48 0.86
CA VAL A 238 -4.10 -28.31 2.07
C VAL A 238 -5.52 -28.83 2.28
N ARG A 239 -5.65 -30.14 2.54
CA ARG A 239 -6.88 -30.84 2.89
C ARG A 239 -6.71 -31.46 4.27
N ASP A 240 -7.81 -31.92 4.86
CA ASP A 240 -7.77 -32.53 6.20
C ASP A 240 -6.82 -33.73 6.28
N THR A 241 -6.66 -34.49 5.20
CA THR A 241 -5.84 -35.72 5.16
C THR A 241 -4.61 -35.65 4.26
N ALA A 242 -4.45 -34.57 3.48
CA ALA A 242 -3.43 -34.50 2.43
C ALA A 242 -2.93 -33.07 2.19
N VAL A 243 -1.64 -32.94 1.85
CA VAL A 243 -1.03 -31.70 1.37
C VAL A 243 -0.60 -31.87 -0.08
N GLU A 244 -1.07 -30.96 -0.94
CA GLU A 244 -0.71 -30.92 -2.36
C GLU A 244 0.35 -29.83 -2.57
N ILE A 245 1.47 -30.15 -3.23
CA ILE A 245 2.60 -29.24 -3.46
C ILE A 245 2.87 -29.16 -4.97
N ALA A 246 2.87 -27.95 -5.53
CA ALA A 246 3.24 -27.70 -6.91
C ALA A 246 4.75 -27.49 -7.03
N VAL A 247 5.40 -28.33 -7.84
CA VAL A 247 6.86 -28.35 -8.08
C VAL A 247 7.13 -28.04 -9.55
N ASP A 248 8.12 -27.20 -9.85
CA ASP A 248 8.41 -26.76 -11.23
C ASP A 248 9.06 -27.88 -12.07
N ASP A 249 10.02 -28.63 -11.51
CA ASP A 249 10.65 -29.79 -12.16
C ASP A 249 10.90 -30.87 -11.08
N LEU A 250 10.21 -32.01 -11.19
CA LEU A 250 10.41 -33.14 -10.27
C LEU A 250 11.52 -34.05 -10.82
N PRO A 251 12.63 -34.29 -10.09
CA PRO A 251 13.64 -35.23 -10.54
C PRO A 251 13.11 -36.68 -10.54
N ASP A 252 13.52 -37.47 -11.54
CA ASP A 252 13.03 -38.83 -11.77
C ASP A 252 13.36 -39.76 -10.59
N GLY A 253 12.35 -40.18 -9.81
CA GLY A 253 12.48 -41.17 -8.73
C GLY A 253 12.74 -40.61 -7.32
N SER A 254 12.66 -39.29 -7.13
CA SER A 254 13.09 -38.64 -5.87
C SER A 254 12.11 -38.69 -4.71
N LEU A 255 10.86 -39.14 -4.90
CA LEU A 255 9.81 -39.11 -3.86
C LEU A 255 9.47 -40.50 -3.30
N GLU A 256 10.38 -41.47 -3.43
CA GLU A 256 10.18 -42.82 -2.89
C GLU A 256 10.51 -42.87 -1.38
N GLY A 257 9.59 -43.42 -0.57
CA GLY A 257 9.80 -43.66 0.85
C GLY A 257 9.04 -42.71 1.78
N ASN A 258 9.49 -42.65 3.04
CA ASN A 258 8.95 -41.74 4.05
C ASN A 258 9.49 -40.33 3.80
N LEU A 259 8.61 -39.33 3.79
CA LEU A 259 8.90 -37.94 3.44
C LEU A 259 8.51 -37.01 4.60
N ARG A 260 9.07 -35.81 4.58
CA ARG A 260 8.63 -34.70 5.42
C ARG A 260 8.58 -33.42 4.60
N VAL A 261 7.68 -32.54 4.98
CA VAL A 261 7.49 -31.21 4.36
C VAL A 261 7.84 -30.17 5.40
N GLU A 262 8.75 -29.27 5.06
CA GLU A 262 9.19 -28.17 5.92
C GLU A 262 8.88 -26.84 5.23
N ARG A 263 8.36 -25.87 5.99
CA ARG A 263 8.13 -24.52 5.50
C ARG A 263 9.47 -23.78 5.36
N LEU A 264 9.71 -23.21 4.18
CA LEU A 264 10.86 -22.37 3.85
C LEU A 264 10.49 -20.87 3.94
N ALA A 265 11.52 -20.04 4.13
CA ALA A 265 11.41 -18.59 3.88
C ALA A 265 11.13 -18.33 2.38
N ASN A 266 10.37 -17.30 2.06
CA ASN A 266 9.90 -17.06 0.69
C ASN A 266 10.93 -16.31 -0.17
N GLU A 267 12.07 -16.94 -0.47
CA GLU A 267 13.14 -16.34 -1.29
C GLU A 267 12.71 -15.99 -2.74
N THR A 268 11.60 -16.58 -3.21
CA THR A 268 11.09 -16.34 -4.56
C THR A 268 10.67 -14.88 -4.76
N SER A 269 10.12 -14.25 -3.72
CA SER A 269 9.72 -12.83 -3.76
C SER A 269 10.95 -11.93 -3.92
N HIS A 270 11.97 -12.13 -3.09
CA HIS A 270 13.23 -11.38 -3.17
C HIS A 270 13.88 -11.52 -4.55
N ARG A 271 14.00 -12.75 -5.07
CA ARG A 271 14.58 -13.03 -6.40
C ARG A 271 13.84 -12.27 -7.51
N ARG A 272 12.51 -12.19 -7.45
CA ARG A 272 11.69 -11.45 -8.42
C ARG A 272 11.89 -9.95 -8.33
N LEU A 273 12.00 -9.38 -7.12
CA LEU A 273 12.28 -7.96 -6.93
C LEU A 273 13.64 -7.57 -7.50
N VAL A 274 14.67 -8.37 -7.23
CA VAL A 274 16.02 -8.16 -7.80
C VAL A 274 15.98 -8.26 -9.33
N GLN A 275 15.26 -9.22 -9.90
CA GLN A 275 15.07 -9.32 -11.35
C GLN A 275 14.36 -8.10 -11.95
N ALA A 276 13.40 -7.51 -11.24
CA ALA A 276 12.74 -6.28 -11.68
C ALA A 276 13.73 -5.10 -11.71
N LEU A 277 14.53 -4.94 -10.65
CA LEU A 277 15.58 -3.92 -10.58
C LEU A 277 16.62 -4.07 -11.69
N ASP A 278 17.06 -5.29 -11.97
CA ASP A 278 18.02 -5.56 -13.04
C ASP A 278 17.50 -5.17 -14.42
N ARG A 279 16.18 -5.30 -14.66
CA ARG A 279 15.56 -4.85 -15.90
C ARG A 279 15.53 -3.34 -16.00
N VAL A 280 15.29 -2.63 -14.89
CA VAL A 280 15.35 -1.15 -14.85
C VAL A 280 16.76 -0.67 -15.12
N GLY A 281 17.78 -1.26 -14.48
CA GLY A 281 19.18 -0.88 -14.67
C GLY A 281 19.71 -1.13 -16.09
N ARG A 282 19.09 -2.07 -16.84
CA ARG A 282 19.41 -2.36 -18.24
C ARG A 282 18.51 -1.64 -19.24
N ALA A 283 17.52 -0.88 -18.77
CA ALA A 283 16.61 -0.18 -19.66
C ALA A 283 17.40 0.88 -20.45
N PRO A 284 17.31 0.90 -21.79
CA PRO A 284 18.01 1.90 -22.59
C PRO A 284 17.45 3.30 -22.28
N SER A 285 18.31 4.31 -22.26
CA SER A 285 17.83 5.71 -22.18
C SER A 285 17.10 6.08 -23.46
N SER A 286 16.00 6.84 -23.34
CA SER A 286 15.23 7.30 -24.50
C SER A 286 16.00 8.28 -25.40
N ALA A 287 17.12 8.83 -24.93
CA ALA A 287 17.95 9.79 -25.67
C ALA A 287 19.03 9.13 -26.56
N GLY A 288 19.27 7.82 -26.43
CA GLY A 288 20.46 7.15 -26.97
C GLY A 288 20.32 6.40 -28.29
N ASP A 289 19.13 6.27 -28.88
CA ASP A 289 18.92 5.50 -30.11
C ASP A 289 18.24 6.32 -31.23
N PRO A 290 19.02 6.88 -32.18
CA PRO A 290 18.50 7.55 -33.38
C PRO A 290 17.71 6.60 -34.32
N GLY A 291 17.78 5.28 -34.09
CA GLY A 291 17.14 4.24 -34.90
C GLY A 291 15.71 3.87 -34.51
N GLY A 292 15.14 4.48 -33.47
CA GLY A 292 13.72 4.36 -33.14
C GLY A 292 13.28 3.05 -32.48
N ASN A 293 14.21 2.17 -32.08
CA ASN A 293 13.87 0.92 -31.39
C ASN A 293 14.00 1.07 -29.86
N VAL A 294 13.38 2.14 -29.33
CA VAL A 294 13.33 2.41 -27.89
C VAL A 294 12.48 1.33 -27.23
N GLY A 295 13.09 0.53 -26.35
CA GLY A 295 12.40 -0.53 -25.62
C GLY A 295 11.16 -0.03 -24.89
N VAL A 296 10.10 -0.86 -24.84
CA VAL A 296 8.87 -0.54 -24.11
C VAL A 296 9.20 -0.14 -22.67
N GLY A 297 8.67 1.00 -22.22
CA GLY A 297 8.90 1.52 -20.87
C GLY A 297 10.18 2.37 -20.67
N ALA A 298 11.09 2.47 -21.65
CA ALA A 298 12.30 3.29 -21.50
C ALA A 298 12.02 4.77 -21.20
N ARG A 299 11.06 5.37 -21.92
CA ARG A 299 10.62 6.74 -21.62
C ARG A 299 9.97 6.87 -20.24
N LEU A 300 9.28 5.82 -19.76
CA LEU A 300 8.71 5.81 -18.41
C LEU A 300 9.81 5.85 -17.36
N VAL A 301 10.93 5.14 -17.58
CA VAL A 301 12.10 5.24 -16.70
C VAL A 301 12.58 6.69 -16.65
N ASP A 302 12.85 7.31 -17.80
CA ASP A 302 13.31 8.71 -17.84
C ASP A 302 12.33 9.68 -17.16
N ALA A 303 11.02 9.51 -17.36
CA ALA A 303 10.00 10.35 -16.74
C ALA A 303 9.92 10.17 -15.21
N MET A 304 9.99 8.92 -14.74
CA MET A 304 9.90 8.61 -13.31
C MET A 304 11.15 9.02 -12.52
N PHE A 305 12.32 9.08 -13.17
CA PHE A 305 13.57 9.51 -12.53
C PHE A 305 13.86 11.02 -12.69
N GLY A 306 13.03 11.76 -13.43
CA GLY A 306 13.21 13.21 -13.55
C GLY A 306 13.98 13.67 -14.79
N ASN A 307 14.44 12.75 -15.64
CA ASN A 307 15.24 13.07 -16.82
C ASN A 307 14.43 13.79 -17.90
N VAL A 308 13.13 13.50 -18.00
CA VAL A 308 12.18 14.16 -18.90
C VAL A 308 10.86 14.43 -18.18
N PRO A 309 10.13 15.50 -18.50
CA PRO A 309 8.80 15.73 -17.93
C PRO A 309 7.76 14.73 -18.48
N PRO A 310 6.82 14.26 -17.64
CA PRO A 310 5.61 13.57 -18.07
C PRO A 310 4.83 14.39 -19.08
N ARG A 311 4.42 13.77 -20.20
CA ARG A 311 3.59 14.42 -21.20
C ARG A 311 2.11 14.17 -20.98
N PHE A 312 1.32 15.19 -21.31
CA PHE A 312 -0.12 15.15 -21.41
C PHE A 312 -0.54 15.67 -22.78
N HIS A 313 -1.55 15.07 -23.38
CA HIS A 313 -2.12 15.49 -24.66
C HIS A 313 -3.41 16.29 -24.40
N PRO A 314 -3.39 17.63 -24.49
CA PRO A 314 -4.56 18.45 -24.18
C PRO A 314 -5.74 18.18 -25.12
N ALA A 315 -5.46 17.76 -26.36
CA ALA A 315 -6.48 17.37 -27.33
C ALA A 315 -7.32 16.14 -26.89
N THR A 316 -6.84 15.38 -25.90
CA THR A 316 -7.56 14.26 -25.26
C THR A 316 -8.24 14.65 -23.94
N LEU A 317 -8.17 15.92 -23.50
CA LEU A 317 -9.01 16.49 -22.44
C LEU A 317 -10.46 16.69 -22.92
N ASN A 318 -10.93 15.88 -23.87
CA ASN A 318 -12.35 15.66 -23.95
C ASN A 318 -12.70 14.83 -22.71
N PRO A 319 -13.47 15.35 -21.74
CA PRO A 319 -13.90 14.56 -20.59
C PRO A 319 -14.65 13.31 -21.07
N ASN A 320 -15.15 13.30 -22.31
CA ASN A 320 -15.93 12.21 -22.82
C ASN A 320 -15.50 11.79 -24.24
N PRO A 321 -14.36 11.10 -24.38
CA PRO A 321 -13.79 10.73 -25.68
C PRO A 321 -14.72 9.80 -26.50
N ASN A 322 -15.64 9.09 -25.83
CA ASN A 322 -16.59 8.16 -26.44
C ASN A 322 -18.04 8.65 -26.44
N GLY A 323 -18.33 9.85 -25.95
CA GLY A 323 -19.69 10.40 -25.87
C GLY A 323 -20.53 9.97 -24.64
N SER A 324 -20.11 8.99 -23.84
CA SER A 324 -20.63 8.74 -22.47
C SER A 324 -19.60 8.11 -21.51
N TRP A 325 -19.68 8.47 -20.22
CA TRP A 325 -19.06 7.72 -19.12
C TRP A 325 -19.76 6.36 -18.95
N VAL A 326 -19.00 5.31 -18.64
CA VAL A 326 -19.60 3.97 -18.42
C VAL A 326 -20.33 3.95 -17.09
N ASN A 327 -19.75 4.56 -16.05
CA ASN A 327 -20.42 4.82 -14.80
C ASN A 327 -21.04 6.23 -14.78
N PRO A 328 -22.38 6.38 -14.82
CA PRO A 328 -23.02 7.69 -14.74
C PRO A 328 -22.95 8.31 -13.33
N GLY A 329 -22.61 7.53 -12.30
CA GLY A 329 -22.57 7.97 -10.90
C GLY A 329 -21.23 8.51 -10.42
N LEU A 330 -20.33 8.92 -11.33
CA LEU A 330 -19.05 9.51 -10.96
C LEU A 330 -19.22 10.95 -10.50
N ASP A 331 -18.52 11.33 -9.43
CA ASP A 331 -18.47 12.72 -8.99
C ASP A 331 -17.48 13.56 -9.82
N PRO A 332 -17.52 14.91 -9.72
CA PRO A 332 -16.64 15.78 -10.48
C PRO A 332 -15.14 15.52 -10.28
N SER A 333 -14.71 15.13 -9.07
CA SER A 333 -13.29 14.86 -8.78
C SER A 333 -12.83 13.55 -9.42
N GLN A 334 -13.70 12.53 -9.44
CA GLN A 334 -13.45 11.28 -10.15
C GLN A 334 -13.40 11.50 -11.66
N ILE A 335 -14.32 12.30 -12.21
CA ILE A 335 -14.34 12.69 -13.63
C ILE A 335 -13.03 13.39 -14.02
N ASP A 336 -12.59 14.40 -13.25
CA ASP A 336 -11.35 15.13 -13.51
C ASP A 336 -10.13 14.20 -13.45
N ALA A 337 -10.05 13.35 -12.43
CA ALA A 337 -8.94 12.40 -12.28
C ALA A 337 -8.87 11.40 -13.44
N VAL A 338 -10.01 10.85 -13.87
CA VAL A 338 -10.06 9.91 -15.01
C VAL A 338 -9.73 10.64 -16.32
N ALA A 339 -10.29 11.81 -16.57
CA ALA A 339 -10.00 12.60 -17.77
C ALA A 339 -8.51 12.97 -17.85
N TRP A 340 -7.91 13.38 -16.73
CA TRP A 340 -6.48 13.68 -16.64
C TRP A 340 -5.61 12.46 -16.89
N ALA A 341 -5.96 11.32 -16.28
CA ALA A 341 -5.28 10.06 -16.52
C ALA A 341 -5.39 9.62 -17.99
N LEU A 342 -6.55 9.81 -18.63
CA LEU A 342 -6.76 9.55 -20.05
C LEU A 342 -5.95 10.48 -20.97
N ALA A 343 -5.65 11.70 -20.52
CA ALA A 343 -4.83 12.66 -21.25
C ALA A 343 -3.33 12.42 -21.12
N ALA A 344 -2.88 11.69 -20.10
CA ALA A 344 -1.47 11.37 -19.93
C ALA A 344 -0.94 10.45 -21.04
N ALA A 345 0.24 10.75 -21.55
CA ALA A 345 0.97 9.91 -22.49
C ALA A 345 1.99 9.00 -21.79
N ASP A 346 2.56 9.47 -20.68
CA ASP A 346 3.65 8.80 -19.98
C ASP A 346 3.18 8.32 -18.58
N VAL A 347 2.92 9.23 -17.63
CA VAL A 347 2.48 8.89 -16.27
C VAL A 347 1.36 9.80 -15.77
N ALA A 348 0.41 9.23 -15.03
CA ALA A 348 -0.55 9.98 -14.19
C ALA A 348 -0.74 9.29 -12.83
N LEU A 349 -1.08 10.09 -11.81
CA LEU A 349 -1.43 9.58 -10.48
C LEU A 349 -2.89 9.89 -10.16
N ILE A 350 -3.61 8.89 -9.65
CA ILE A 350 -4.93 9.06 -9.04
C ILE A 350 -4.71 8.95 -7.52
N HIS A 351 -4.74 10.09 -6.83
CA HIS A 351 -4.65 10.15 -5.38
C HIS A 351 -6.05 9.93 -4.80
N GLY A 352 -6.26 8.77 -4.18
CA GLY A 352 -7.56 8.36 -3.65
C GLY A 352 -7.57 8.23 -2.13
N PRO A 353 -7.86 9.31 -1.39
CA PRO A 353 -8.09 9.29 0.06
C PRO A 353 -9.16 8.27 0.51
N PRO A 354 -9.26 7.96 1.81
CA PRO A 354 -10.23 7.01 2.35
C PRO A 354 -11.68 7.31 1.93
N GLY A 355 -12.40 6.29 1.45
CA GLY A 355 -13.81 6.41 1.10
C GLY A 355 -14.11 7.15 -0.21
N THR A 356 -13.11 7.65 -0.95
CA THR A 356 -13.33 8.48 -2.16
C THR A 356 -13.67 7.71 -3.44
N GLY A 357 -13.79 6.38 -3.37
CA GLY A 357 -14.09 5.56 -4.54
C GLY A 357 -12.91 5.40 -5.51
N LYS A 358 -11.66 5.43 -5.02
CA LYS A 358 -10.43 5.20 -5.82
C LYS A 358 -10.55 4.05 -6.83
N THR A 359 -10.92 2.86 -6.38
CA THR A 359 -11.08 1.69 -7.28
C THR A 359 -12.23 1.91 -8.27
N THR A 360 -13.27 2.68 -7.95
CA THR A 360 -14.33 3.06 -8.91
C THR A 360 -13.77 3.92 -10.04
N ALA A 361 -12.97 4.95 -9.72
CA ALA A 361 -12.30 5.77 -10.71
C ALA A 361 -11.31 4.97 -11.58
N VAL A 362 -10.54 4.06 -10.96
CA VAL A 362 -9.62 3.15 -11.67
C VAL A 362 -10.38 2.24 -12.65
N VAL A 363 -11.51 1.68 -12.23
CA VAL A 363 -12.33 0.81 -13.10
C VAL A 363 -12.87 1.59 -14.30
N GLU A 364 -13.40 2.80 -14.08
CA GLU A 364 -13.84 3.67 -15.18
C GLU A 364 -12.68 3.96 -16.15
N TYR A 365 -11.52 4.37 -15.63
CA TYR A 365 -10.34 4.63 -16.45
C TYR A 365 -9.97 3.42 -17.33
N VAL A 366 -9.93 2.23 -16.74
CA VAL A 366 -9.64 0.99 -17.48
C VAL A 366 -10.68 0.74 -18.57
N GLN A 367 -11.96 0.96 -18.30
CA GLN A 367 -13.02 0.79 -19.30
C GLN A 367 -12.91 1.78 -20.45
N GLN A 368 -12.57 3.04 -20.16
CA GLN A 368 -12.36 4.05 -21.19
C GLN A 368 -11.14 3.71 -22.08
N GLU A 369 -10.05 3.18 -21.51
CA GLU A 369 -8.90 2.70 -22.29
C GLU A 369 -9.26 1.48 -23.15
N ILE A 370 -10.05 0.53 -22.64
CA ILE A 370 -10.54 -0.62 -23.44
C ILE A 370 -11.39 -0.12 -24.61
N ALA A 371 -12.28 0.86 -24.38
CA ALA A 371 -13.10 1.44 -25.43
C ALA A 371 -12.27 2.17 -26.50
N ARG A 372 -11.10 2.69 -26.14
CA ARG A 372 -10.07 3.22 -27.06
C ARG A 372 -9.26 2.13 -27.77
N GLY A 373 -9.55 0.86 -27.50
CA GLY A 373 -8.87 -0.30 -28.09
C GLY A 373 -7.54 -0.66 -27.42
N ALA A 374 -7.22 -0.08 -26.26
CA ALA A 374 -5.98 -0.36 -25.54
C ALA A 374 -5.99 -1.76 -24.91
N ARG A 375 -4.81 -2.39 -24.88
CA ARG A 375 -4.55 -3.56 -24.04
C ARG A 375 -3.99 -3.12 -22.69
N VAL A 376 -4.66 -3.53 -21.62
CA VAL A 376 -4.41 -3.01 -20.26
C VAL A 376 -3.87 -4.11 -19.34
N LEU A 377 -2.76 -3.83 -18.65
CA LEU A 377 -2.27 -4.64 -17.52
C LEU A 377 -2.64 -3.94 -16.21
N CYS A 378 -3.55 -4.53 -15.45
CA CYS A 378 -3.93 -4.06 -14.14
C CYS A 378 -3.19 -4.85 -13.04
N CYS A 379 -2.57 -4.14 -12.12
CA CYS A 379 -1.80 -4.72 -11.03
C CYS A 379 -2.14 -4.11 -9.68
N ALA A 380 -1.88 -4.87 -8.61
CA ALA A 380 -1.86 -4.36 -7.24
C ALA A 380 -0.89 -5.20 -6.38
N ALA A 381 -0.55 -4.72 -5.18
CA ALA A 381 0.34 -5.43 -4.27
C ALA A 381 -0.30 -6.72 -3.70
N SER A 382 -1.60 -6.70 -3.40
CA SER A 382 -2.31 -7.80 -2.75
C SER A 382 -3.30 -8.52 -3.68
N ASN A 383 -3.61 -9.80 -3.40
CA ASN A 383 -4.62 -10.52 -4.19
C ASN A 383 -6.02 -9.92 -4.05
N VAL A 384 -6.39 -9.51 -2.83
CA VAL A 384 -7.70 -8.90 -2.54
C VAL A 384 -7.92 -7.64 -3.38
N ALA A 385 -6.92 -6.77 -3.50
CA ALA A 385 -7.02 -5.58 -4.32
C ALA A 385 -7.23 -5.91 -5.81
N VAL A 386 -6.49 -6.90 -6.34
CA VAL A 386 -6.65 -7.34 -7.74
C VAL A 386 -8.04 -7.96 -7.95
N ASP A 387 -8.51 -8.78 -7.01
CA ASP A 387 -9.79 -9.46 -7.14
C ASP A 387 -10.96 -8.48 -7.07
N ASN A 388 -10.88 -7.47 -6.19
CA ASN A 388 -11.85 -6.37 -6.13
C ASN A 388 -11.92 -5.61 -7.47
N LEU A 389 -10.76 -5.37 -8.10
CA LEU A 389 -10.70 -4.74 -9.41
C LEU A 389 -11.36 -5.62 -10.50
N VAL A 390 -11.05 -6.92 -10.52
CA VAL A 390 -11.67 -7.87 -11.47
C VAL A 390 -13.18 -7.94 -11.26
N GLU A 391 -13.64 -8.05 -10.02
CA GLU A 391 -15.06 -8.14 -9.70
C GLU A 391 -15.83 -6.91 -10.18
N ARG A 392 -15.29 -5.70 -9.97
CA ARG A 392 -15.92 -4.46 -10.44
C ARG A 392 -15.92 -4.34 -11.97
N LEU A 393 -14.82 -4.69 -12.63
CA LEU A 393 -14.75 -4.77 -14.10
C LEU A 393 -15.77 -5.78 -14.66
N MET A 394 -16.03 -6.87 -13.94
CA MET A 394 -17.04 -7.86 -14.30
C MET A 394 -18.48 -7.43 -14.01
N ARG A 395 -18.74 -6.63 -12.97
CA ARG A 395 -20.09 -6.16 -12.60
C ARG A 395 -20.63 -5.11 -13.56
N GLN A 396 -19.81 -4.13 -13.95
CA GLN A 396 -20.20 -3.11 -14.93
C GLN A 396 -20.40 -3.69 -16.35
N ARG A 397 -20.10 -4.98 -16.56
CA ARG A 397 -20.50 -5.79 -17.71
C ARG A 397 -21.98 -6.22 -17.69
N ARG A 398 -22.62 -6.26 -16.51
CA ARG A 398 -23.98 -6.76 -16.28
C ARG A 398 -25.01 -5.65 -16.09
N GLY A 399 -24.56 -4.42 -15.85
CA GLY A 399 -25.42 -3.24 -15.81
C GLY A 399 -25.82 -2.83 -17.22
N ASP A 400 -26.81 -3.53 -17.77
CA ASP A 400 -28.03 -2.94 -18.32
C ASP A 400 -28.86 -4.06 -18.97
N ALA A 401 -29.68 -4.77 -18.19
CA ALA A 401 -30.72 -5.68 -18.73
C ALA A 401 -31.80 -4.91 -19.52
N THR A 402 -31.76 -3.57 -19.50
CA THR A 402 -32.53 -2.65 -20.33
C THR A 402 -31.74 -2.06 -21.51
N SER A 403 -30.45 -2.38 -21.67
CA SER A 403 -29.69 -2.02 -22.87
C SER A 403 -30.14 -2.91 -24.00
N LYS A 404 -30.67 -2.31 -25.05
CA LYS A 404 -31.03 -3.01 -26.29
C LYS A 404 -29.82 -3.83 -26.76
N PRO A 405 -30.00 -5.10 -27.15
CA PRO A 405 -28.95 -5.87 -27.80
C PRO A 405 -28.58 -5.15 -29.11
N GLY A 406 -27.47 -4.40 -29.08
CA GLY A 406 -27.11 -3.54 -30.22
C GLY A 406 -26.12 -2.39 -29.93
N SER A 407 -25.81 -2.03 -28.67
CA SER A 407 -24.67 -1.14 -28.41
C SER A 407 -23.37 -1.90 -28.66
N GLY A 408 -22.83 -1.77 -29.88
CA GLY A 408 -21.71 -2.53 -30.44
C GLY A 408 -20.34 -2.34 -29.76
N ALA A 409 -20.29 -2.06 -28.46
CA ALA A 409 -19.03 -2.06 -27.71
C ALA A 409 -18.53 -3.51 -27.55
N PRO A 410 -17.30 -3.83 -27.98
CA PRO A 410 -16.76 -5.17 -27.90
C PRO A 410 -16.66 -5.64 -26.45
N ARG A 411 -17.11 -6.88 -26.20
CA ARG A 411 -17.11 -7.52 -24.89
C ARG A 411 -15.66 -7.71 -24.40
N ALA A 412 -15.22 -6.90 -23.44
CA ALA A 412 -13.88 -6.99 -22.87
C ALA A 412 -13.60 -8.39 -22.31
N LYS A 413 -12.49 -8.99 -22.75
CA LYS A 413 -11.98 -10.27 -22.25
C LYS A 413 -10.96 -10.01 -21.14
N ILE A 414 -11.34 -10.36 -19.91
CA ILE A 414 -10.55 -10.14 -18.69
C ILE A 414 -9.91 -11.46 -18.27
N VAL A 415 -8.61 -11.47 -17.97
CA VAL A 415 -7.88 -12.64 -17.47
C VAL A 415 -7.22 -12.31 -16.14
N ARG A 416 -7.52 -13.09 -15.09
CA ARG A 416 -6.89 -12.99 -13.78
C ARG A 416 -5.74 -13.99 -13.65
N ILE A 417 -4.51 -13.50 -13.56
CA ILE A 417 -3.32 -14.32 -13.32
C ILE A 417 -3.06 -14.40 -11.83
N GLY A 418 -3.33 -15.56 -11.26
CA GLY A 418 -3.14 -15.88 -9.86
C GLY A 418 -3.55 -17.32 -9.64
N HIS A 419 -3.17 -17.87 -8.51
CA HIS A 419 -3.54 -19.23 -8.17
C HIS A 419 -4.99 -19.26 -7.67
N PRO A 420 -5.85 -20.20 -8.13
CA PRO A 420 -7.27 -20.25 -7.75
C PRO A 420 -7.52 -20.22 -6.23
N ALA A 421 -6.72 -20.94 -5.44
CA ALA A 421 -6.86 -20.95 -3.98
C ALA A 421 -6.66 -19.60 -3.25
N ARG A 422 -6.13 -18.58 -3.93
CA ARG A 422 -5.97 -17.21 -3.39
C ARG A 422 -6.95 -16.20 -4.00
N LEU A 423 -7.79 -16.66 -4.93
CA LEU A 423 -8.77 -15.82 -5.60
C LEU A 423 -10.09 -15.87 -4.85
N LEU A 424 -10.80 -14.75 -4.84
CA LEU A 424 -12.21 -14.72 -4.47
C LEU A 424 -13.03 -15.63 -5.38
N GLU A 425 -14.05 -16.28 -4.82
CA GLU A 425 -14.94 -17.19 -5.56
C GLU A 425 -15.58 -16.51 -6.77
N SER A 426 -15.98 -15.25 -6.63
CA SER A 426 -16.57 -14.43 -7.70
C SER A 426 -15.62 -14.18 -8.89
N VAL A 427 -14.31 -14.41 -8.71
CA VAL A 427 -13.26 -14.14 -9.70
C VAL A 427 -12.68 -15.43 -10.31
N LEU A 428 -13.03 -16.61 -9.79
CA LEU A 428 -12.44 -17.88 -10.24
C LEU A 428 -12.63 -18.16 -11.74
N ASP A 429 -13.80 -17.82 -12.28
CA ASP A 429 -14.09 -17.95 -13.72
C ASP A 429 -13.22 -17.04 -14.60
N ALA A 430 -12.72 -15.94 -14.03
CA ALA A 430 -11.77 -15.03 -14.68
C ALA A 430 -10.36 -15.59 -14.71
N SER A 431 -10.04 -16.59 -13.88
CA SER A 431 -8.67 -17.04 -13.72
C SER A 431 -8.09 -17.61 -15.02
N LEU A 432 -6.79 -17.39 -15.23
CA LEU A 432 -6.07 -17.94 -16.39
C LEU A 432 -6.29 -19.45 -16.49
N GLU A 433 -6.22 -20.16 -15.37
CA GLU A 433 -6.43 -21.61 -15.32
C GLU A 433 -7.85 -22.01 -15.75
N ALA A 434 -8.89 -21.37 -15.21
CA ALA A 434 -10.27 -21.65 -15.58
C ALA A 434 -10.55 -21.37 -17.07
N GLN A 435 -9.96 -20.32 -17.64
CA GLN A 435 -10.13 -19.97 -19.05
C GLN A 435 -9.36 -20.91 -19.97
N VAL A 436 -8.13 -21.29 -19.61
CA VAL A 436 -7.36 -22.29 -20.35
C VAL A 436 -8.11 -23.62 -20.37
N LEU A 437 -8.67 -24.05 -19.23
CA LEU A 437 -9.49 -25.26 -19.14
C LEU A 437 -10.75 -25.24 -20.03
N LYS A 438 -11.20 -24.08 -20.48
CA LYS A 438 -12.33 -23.92 -21.41
C LYS A 438 -11.89 -23.83 -22.89
N SER A 439 -10.58 -23.78 -23.16
CA SER A 439 -10.03 -23.69 -24.53
C SER A 439 -9.91 -25.04 -25.23
N ASP A 440 -9.99 -25.05 -26.56
CA ASP A 440 -9.88 -26.27 -27.38
C ASP A 440 -8.50 -26.94 -27.24
N ASN A 441 -7.43 -26.14 -27.17
CA ASN A 441 -6.06 -26.63 -26.94
C ASN A 441 -5.92 -27.32 -25.56
N SER A 442 -6.78 -27.01 -24.59
CA SER A 442 -6.78 -27.70 -23.30
C SER A 442 -7.43 -29.09 -23.35
N ALA A 443 -8.35 -29.37 -24.27
CA ALA A 443 -8.89 -30.72 -24.42
C ALA A 443 -7.77 -31.69 -24.82
N LEU A 444 -6.98 -31.28 -25.80
CA LEU A 444 -5.79 -32.00 -26.27
C LEU A 444 -4.70 -32.13 -25.20
N ALA A 445 -4.53 -31.13 -24.33
CA ALA A 445 -3.60 -31.22 -23.20
C ALA A 445 -4.09 -32.21 -22.12
N ARG A 446 -5.40 -32.25 -21.85
CA ARG A 446 -6.00 -33.19 -20.89
C ARG A 446 -5.85 -34.64 -21.31
N ASP A 447 -5.92 -34.91 -22.61
CA ASP A 447 -5.72 -36.28 -23.11
C ASP A 447 -4.27 -36.73 -22.91
N CYS A 448 -3.29 -35.86 -23.20
CA CYS A 448 -1.89 -36.11 -22.84
C CYS A 448 -1.70 -36.29 -21.33
N GLU A 449 -2.37 -35.48 -20.49
CA GLU A 449 -2.29 -35.58 -19.03
C GLU A 449 -2.82 -36.93 -18.51
N LYS A 450 -3.93 -37.43 -19.06
CA LYS A 450 -4.49 -38.75 -18.72
C LYS A 450 -3.51 -39.86 -19.04
N GLU A 451 -2.91 -39.85 -20.22
CA GLU A 451 -1.89 -40.82 -20.63
C GLU A 451 -0.64 -40.75 -19.74
N CYS A 452 -0.16 -39.54 -19.42
CA CYS A 452 0.94 -39.34 -18.48
C CYS A 452 0.61 -39.90 -17.09
N ARG A 453 -0.61 -39.71 -16.60
CA ARG A 453 -1.07 -40.23 -15.30
C ARG A 453 -1.13 -41.76 -15.29
N GLU A 454 -1.54 -42.38 -16.40
CA GLU A 454 -1.53 -43.85 -16.56
C GLU A 454 -0.11 -44.42 -16.56
N LEU A 455 0.81 -43.80 -17.29
CA LEU A 455 2.23 -44.19 -17.29
C LEU A 455 2.88 -44.02 -15.92
N ARG A 456 2.59 -42.93 -15.20
CA ARG A 456 3.07 -42.74 -13.82
C ARG A 456 2.53 -43.81 -12.88
N ARG A 457 1.23 -44.13 -12.94
CA ARG A 457 0.64 -45.23 -12.14
C ARG A 457 1.26 -46.58 -12.50
N LYS A 458 1.57 -46.84 -13.77
CA LYS A 458 2.27 -48.04 -14.21
C LYS A 458 3.68 -48.10 -13.61
N LEU A 459 4.43 -47.00 -13.65
CA LEU A 459 5.77 -46.89 -13.06
C LEU A 459 5.80 -47.15 -11.54
N LEU A 460 4.76 -46.73 -10.80
CA LEU A 460 4.65 -47.03 -9.35
C LEU A 460 4.44 -48.53 -9.07
N LYS A 461 3.87 -49.30 -10.00
CA LYS A 461 3.55 -50.73 -9.81
C LYS A 461 4.68 -51.68 -10.23
N LEU A 462 5.59 -51.23 -11.09
CA LEU A 462 6.70 -52.04 -11.62
C LEU A 462 7.81 -52.22 -10.57
N ASP A 463 8.48 -53.37 -10.55
CA ASP A 463 9.61 -53.62 -9.62
C ASP A 463 10.91 -53.01 -10.19
N PRO A 464 11.62 -52.13 -9.46
CA PRO A 464 12.86 -51.50 -9.94
C PRO A 464 13.98 -52.47 -10.33
N ARG A 465 13.99 -53.69 -9.78
CA ARG A 465 15.05 -54.69 -9.99
C ARG A 465 14.70 -55.69 -11.09
N LYS A 466 13.42 -55.98 -11.32
CA LYS A 466 12.97 -56.98 -12.31
C LYS A 466 12.58 -56.35 -13.65
N ASP A 467 11.95 -55.18 -13.64
CA ASP A 467 11.27 -54.61 -14.82
C ASP A 467 12.06 -53.45 -15.45
N ARG A 468 13.40 -53.52 -15.44
CA ARG A 468 14.28 -52.40 -15.81
C ARG A 468 14.04 -51.88 -17.23
N ALA A 469 13.82 -52.77 -18.20
CA ALA A 469 13.55 -52.39 -19.60
C ALA A 469 12.19 -51.68 -19.73
N GLU A 470 11.13 -52.27 -19.18
CA GLU A 470 9.77 -51.70 -19.24
C GLU A 470 9.66 -50.36 -18.50
N ARG A 471 10.38 -50.19 -17.38
CA ARG A 471 10.50 -48.89 -16.69
C ARG A 471 11.20 -47.84 -17.56
N ASN A 472 12.24 -48.21 -18.30
CA ASN A 472 12.95 -47.28 -19.17
C ASN A 472 12.09 -46.83 -20.36
N ASP A 473 11.32 -47.73 -20.94
CA ASP A 473 10.41 -47.41 -22.05
C ASP A 473 9.24 -46.53 -21.57
N ALA A 474 8.64 -46.86 -20.43
CA ALA A 474 7.60 -46.04 -19.82
C ALA A 474 8.11 -44.63 -19.46
N ARG A 475 9.36 -44.50 -18.99
CA ARG A 475 10.01 -43.20 -18.74
C ARG A 475 10.24 -42.40 -20.02
N ARG A 476 10.68 -43.06 -21.11
CA ARG A 476 10.90 -42.41 -22.41
C ARG A 476 9.59 -41.85 -22.95
N GLU A 477 8.53 -42.65 -22.90
CA GLU A 477 7.22 -42.24 -23.38
C GLU A 477 6.61 -41.14 -22.50
N LEU A 478 6.75 -41.25 -21.18
CA LEU A 478 6.34 -40.20 -20.25
C LEU A 478 7.02 -38.86 -20.56
N ARG A 479 8.33 -38.86 -20.88
CA ARG A 479 9.07 -37.64 -21.27
C ARG A 479 8.56 -37.06 -22.58
N ARG A 480 8.23 -37.91 -23.56
CA ARG A 480 7.68 -37.48 -24.87
C ARG A 480 6.32 -36.80 -24.68
N LEU A 481 5.40 -37.48 -23.99
CA LEU A 481 4.06 -36.97 -23.72
C LEU A 481 4.07 -35.72 -22.83
N ALA A 482 4.90 -35.68 -21.78
CA ALA A 482 5.01 -34.50 -20.92
C ALA A 482 5.53 -33.26 -21.70
N LYS A 483 6.45 -33.46 -22.65
CA LYS A 483 6.91 -32.37 -23.53
C LYS A 483 5.80 -31.87 -24.44
N GLU A 484 5.02 -32.78 -25.00
CA GLU A 484 3.88 -32.46 -25.86
C GLU A 484 2.75 -31.75 -25.09
N GLU A 485 2.40 -32.26 -23.91
CA GLU A 485 1.45 -31.66 -22.98
C GLU A 485 1.86 -30.22 -22.65
N LYS A 486 3.12 -29.99 -22.25
CA LYS A 486 3.65 -28.67 -21.93
C LYS A 486 3.57 -27.71 -23.12
N ALA A 487 3.87 -28.18 -24.33
CA ALA A 487 3.77 -27.37 -25.54
C ALA A 487 2.32 -26.96 -25.86
N ARG A 488 1.36 -27.90 -25.73
CA ARG A 488 -0.07 -27.63 -25.94
C ARG A 488 -0.64 -26.68 -24.88
N GLN A 489 -0.29 -26.89 -23.60
CA GLN A 489 -0.67 -25.99 -22.52
C GLN A 489 -0.13 -24.58 -22.73
N ARG A 490 1.14 -24.44 -23.16
CA ARG A 490 1.73 -23.13 -23.46
C ARG A 490 0.96 -22.42 -24.58
N LYS A 491 0.64 -23.13 -25.67
CA LYS A 491 -0.16 -22.58 -26.77
C LYS A 491 -1.54 -22.12 -26.30
N ALA A 492 -2.21 -22.91 -25.45
CA ALA A 492 -3.51 -22.54 -24.87
C ALA A 492 -3.41 -21.27 -23.99
N VAL A 493 -2.35 -21.17 -23.18
CA VAL A 493 -2.08 -19.98 -22.35
C VAL A 493 -1.81 -18.76 -23.23
N ASP A 494 -0.97 -18.89 -24.25
CA ASP A 494 -0.63 -17.81 -25.17
C ASP A 494 -1.87 -17.32 -25.95
N GLU A 495 -2.78 -18.21 -26.33
CA GLU A 495 -4.06 -17.88 -26.98
C GLU A 495 -4.99 -17.10 -26.04
N VAL A 496 -5.17 -17.56 -24.80
CA VAL A 496 -6.01 -16.86 -23.80
C VAL A 496 -5.44 -15.48 -23.48
N ILE A 497 -4.12 -15.39 -23.27
CA ILE A 497 -3.43 -14.12 -22.98
C ILE A 497 -3.48 -13.18 -24.19
N GLY A 498 -3.17 -13.68 -25.40
CA GLY A 498 -3.17 -12.90 -26.63
C GLY A 498 -4.56 -12.42 -27.03
N GLY A 499 -5.60 -13.19 -26.72
CA GLY A 499 -6.99 -12.82 -26.98
C GLY A 499 -7.62 -11.91 -25.92
N SER A 500 -6.91 -11.53 -24.85
CA SER A 500 -7.44 -10.74 -23.74
C SER A 500 -7.19 -9.23 -23.91
N ASN A 501 -8.18 -8.42 -23.51
CA ASN A 501 -8.07 -6.95 -23.48
C ASN A 501 -7.46 -6.47 -22.16
N VAL A 502 -7.81 -7.14 -21.06
CA VAL A 502 -7.39 -6.78 -19.71
C VAL A 502 -6.77 -8.00 -19.04
N ILE A 503 -5.57 -7.82 -18.51
CA ILE A 503 -4.93 -8.82 -17.66
C ILE A 503 -4.78 -8.23 -16.27
N CYS A 504 -5.29 -8.93 -15.27
CA CYS A 504 -5.20 -8.56 -13.87
C CYS A 504 -4.23 -9.51 -13.14
N ALA A 505 -3.22 -8.99 -12.45
CA ALA A 505 -2.24 -9.79 -11.72
C ALA A 505 -1.78 -9.06 -10.45
N THR A 506 -1.17 -9.77 -9.49
CA THR A 506 -0.38 -9.07 -8.47
C THR A 506 0.92 -8.54 -9.09
N LEU A 507 1.60 -7.58 -8.46
CA LEU A 507 2.91 -7.09 -8.94
C LEU A 507 3.92 -8.23 -9.13
N SER A 508 3.96 -9.17 -8.19
CA SER A 508 4.77 -10.39 -8.33
C SER A 508 4.27 -11.34 -9.43
N GLY A 509 2.97 -11.33 -9.73
CA GLY A 509 2.36 -12.08 -10.83
C GLY A 509 2.66 -11.47 -12.21
N ALA A 510 2.85 -10.15 -12.31
CA ALA A 510 3.28 -9.47 -13.52
C ALA A 510 4.65 -9.96 -14.03
N LEU A 511 5.49 -10.47 -13.10
CA LEU A 511 6.79 -11.07 -13.38
C LEU A 511 6.71 -12.57 -13.75
N SER A 512 5.51 -13.15 -13.83
CA SER A 512 5.33 -14.55 -14.20
C SER A 512 5.80 -14.85 -15.63
N ASN A 513 6.18 -16.11 -15.87
CA ASN A 513 6.65 -16.55 -17.19
C ASN A 513 5.60 -16.33 -18.29
N SER A 514 4.31 -16.47 -17.97
CA SER A 514 3.21 -16.26 -18.92
C SER A 514 3.14 -14.83 -19.46
N LEU A 515 3.65 -13.86 -18.70
CA LEU A 515 3.67 -12.45 -19.11
C LEU A 515 5.03 -11.97 -19.60
N ARG A 516 6.06 -12.83 -19.64
CA ARG A 516 7.43 -12.43 -19.94
C ARG A 516 7.55 -11.60 -21.23
N ASP A 517 6.99 -12.12 -22.32
CA ASP A 517 7.11 -11.57 -23.67
C ASP A 517 5.86 -10.76 -24.09
N GLN A 518 5.06 -10.33 -23.12
CA GLN A 518 3.84 -9.56 -23.34
C GLN A 518 4.09 -8.06 -23.13
N SER A 519 3.55 -7.25 -24.04
CA SER A 519 3.50 -5.78 -23.94
C SER A 519 2.05 -5.29 -23.86
N PHE A 520 1.90 -4.11 -23.28
CA PHE A 520 0.63 -3.45 -23.01
C PHE A 520 0.72 -1.99 -23.39
N ASP A 521 -0.40 -1.41 -23.80
CA ASP A 521 -0.47 0.02 -24.06
C ASP A 521 -0.45 0.79 -22.75
N VAL A 522 -1.20 0.27 -21.76
CA VAL A 522 -1.40 0.90 -20.46
C VAL A 522 -1.14 -0.10 -19.33
N VAL A 523 -0.38 0.33 -18.33
CA VAL A 523 -0.24 -0.35 -17.04
C VAL A 523 -0.97 0.46 -15.98
N VAL A 524 -1.80 -0.20 -15.18
CA VAL A 524 -2.49 0.40 -14.04
C VAL A 524 -2.02 -0.30 -12.79
N ILE A 525 -1.58 0.46 -11.78
CA ILE A 525 -1.22 -0.09 -10.47
C ILE A 525 -2.13 0.52 -9.42
N ASP A 526 -3.10 -0.25 -8.94
CA ASP A 526 -3.93 0.11 -7.78
C ASP A 526 -3.19 -0.21 -6.48
N GLU A 527 -3.48 0.55 -5.43
CA GLU A 527 -2.75 0.55 -4.16
C GLU A 527 -1.22 0.69 -4.32
N ALA A 528 -0.78 1.52 -5.28
CA ALA A 528 0.64 1.76 -5.56
C ALA A 528 1.39 2.38 -4.37
N ALA A 529 0.69 3.08 -3.48
CA ALA A 529 1.25 3.66 -2.26
C ALA A 529 1.54 2.62 -1.15
N GLN A 530 1.12 1.36 -1.34
CA GLN A 530 1.36 0.24 -0.42
C GLN A 530 2.34 -0.78 -1.03
N ALA A 531 2.97 -0.45 -2.15
CA ALA A 531 3.90 -1.31 -2.86
C ALA A 531 5.34 -0.80 -2.73
N LEU A 532 6.28 -1.73 -2.54
CA LEU A 532 7.70 -1.43 -2.72
C LEU A 532 7.94 -0.97 -4.16
N GLU A 533 8.73 0.09 -4.35
CA GLU A 533 9.01 0.63 -5.67
C GLU A 533 9.59 -0.44 -6.63
N ALA A 534 10.49 -1.29 -6.12
CA ALA A 534 11.07 -2.39 -6.90
C ALA A 534 10.01 -3.33 -7.51
N ALA A 535 8.90 -3.55 -6.81
CA ALA A 535 7.82 -4.42 -7.29
C ALA A 535 7.04 -3.78 -8.45
N CYS A 536 6.81 -2.47 -8.40
CA CYS A 536 6.09 -1.72 -9.43
C CYS A 536 6.79 -1.81 -10.80
N TRP A 537 8.13 -1.74 -10.81
CA TRP A 537 8.93 -1.80 -12.03
C TRP A 537 8.75 -3.09 -12.85
N GLY A 538 8.40 -4.20 -12.19
CA GLY A 538 8.12 -5.46 -12.88
C GLY A 538 6.92 -5.39 -13.83
N ALA A 539 5.94 -4.55 -13.51
CA ALA A 539 4.77 -4.28 -14.34
C ALA A 539 5.00 -3.08 -15.29
N ILE A 540 5.60 -2.00 -14.80
CA ILE A 540 5.78 -0.73 -15.56
C ILE A 540 6.54 -0.96 -16.87
N LEU A 541 7.60 -1.77 -16.85
CA LEU A 541 8.43 -2.03 -18.04
C LEU A 541 7.71 -2.84 -19.14
N LYS A 542 6.44 -3.23 -18.91
CA LYS A 542 5.59 -3.87 -19.92
C LYS A 542 4.66 -2.90 -20.63
N GLY A 543 4.55 -1.67 -20.13
CA GLY A 543 3.65 -0.63 -20.60
C GLY A 543 4.34 0.50 -21.34
N ARG A 544 3.57 1.21 -22.19
CA ARG A 544 3.99 2.50 -22.77
C ARG A 544 3.57 3.68 -21.91
N LYS A 545 2.46 3.53 -21.20
CA LYS A 545 1.87 4.48 -20.25
C LYS A 545 1.61 3.79 -18.92
N VAL A 546 1.74 4.51 -17.81
CA VAL A 546 1.36 4.01 -16.48
C VAL A 546 0.45 4.96 -15.72
N VAL A 547 -0.57 4.40 -15.06
CA VAL A 547 -1.39 5.10 -14.08
C VAL A 547 -1.22 4.45 -12.72
N LEU A 548 -0.77 5.21 -11.74
CA LEU A 548 -0.65 4.74 -10.36
C LEU A 548 -1.82 5.30 -9.56
N ALA A 549 -2.59 4.43 -8.93
CA ALA A 549 -3.64 4.82 -8.00
C ALA A 549 -3.23 4.43 -6.58
N GLY A 550 -3.41 5.33 -5.63
CA GLY A 550 -3.04 5.06 -4.24
C GLY A 550 -3.24 6.26 -3.34
N ASP A 551 -2.79 6.12 -2.10
CA ASP A 551 -2.77 7.19 -1.12
C ASP A 551 -1.49 7.13 -0.29
N HIS A 552 -0.57 8.05 -0.55
CA HIS A 552 0.72 8.14 0.13
C HIS A 552 0.64 8.69 1.56
N LEU A 553 -0.55 9.11 1.99
CA LEU A 553 -0.85 9.55 3.36
C LEU A 553 -1.50 8.42 4.20
N GLN A 554 -1.66 7.22 3.63
CA GLN A 554 -1.98 5.98 4.34
C GLN A 554 -0.73 5.10 4.50
N LEU A 555 -0.89 3.88 5.00
CA LEU A 555 0.22 2.97 5.32
C LEU A 555 1.18 2.74 4.14
N PRO A 556 2.50 2.87 4.37
CA PRO A 556 3.52 2.42 3.41
C PRO A 556 3.56 0.88 3.34
N PRO A 557 4.32 0.29 2.39
CA PRO A 557 4.60 -1.15 2.42
C PRO A 557 5.25 -1.55 3.75
N THR A 558 4.86 -2.71 4.27
CA THR A 558 5.49 -3.31 5.45
C THR A 558 6.91 -3.74 5.10
N VAL A 559 7.88 -3.25 5.87
CA VAL A 559 9.31 -3.59 5.79
C VAL A 559 9.71 -4.13 7.16
N MET A 560 10.25 -5.34 7.20
CA MET A 560 10.62 -6.04 8.43
C MET A 560 11.91 -5.49 9.04
N SER A 561 12.87 -5.10 8.20
CA SER A 561 14.10 -4.47 8.65
C SER A 561 13.87 -2.99 8.94
N ASP A 562 13.87 -2.62 10.22
CA ASP A 562 13.81 -1.22 10.65
C ASP A 562 14.93 -0.37 10.05
N GLU A 563 16.12 -0.96 9.87
CA GLU A 563 17.25 -0.31 9.20
C GLU A 563 16.93 -0.03 7.74
N ALA A 564 16.45 -1.03 6.98
CA ALA A 564 16.10 -0.85 5.58
C ALA A 564 14.96 0.17 5.41
N ALA A 565 13.96 0.15 6.30
CA ALA A 565 12.86 1.11 6.33
C ALA A 565 13.37 2.55 6.53
N LYS A 566 14.23 2.78 7.53
CA LYS A 566 14.85 4.09 7.81
C LYS A 566 15.73 4.59 6.66
N MET A 567 16.39 3.66 5.96
CA MET A 567 17.18 3.97 4.77
C MET A 567 16.34 4.16 3.49
N GLY A 568 15.01 4.13 3.58
CA GLY A 568 14.10 4.52 2.50
C GLY A 568 13.48 3.36 1.70
N LEU A 569 13.57 2.11 2.16
CA LEU A 569 12.91 0.98 1.48
C LEU A 569 11.37 1.10 1.50
N SER A 570 10.82 1.79 2.51
CA SER A 570 9.39 2.06 2.66
C SER A 570 8.89 3.23 1.81
N GLU A 571 9.78 3.97 1.14
CA GLU A 571 9.40 5.01 0.20
C GLU A 571 8.80 4.38 -1.07
N THR A 572 7.59 4.79 -1.42
CA THR A 572 6.88 4.22 -2.57
C THR A 572 7.10 5.02 -3.83
N LEU A 573 7.00 4.34 -4.97
CA LEU A 573 7.03 4.99 -6.28
C LEU A 573 5.98 6.11 -6.38
N PHE A 574 4.79 5.88 -5.83
CA PHE A 574 3.72 6.88 -5.82
C PHE A 574 4.16 8.15 -5.11
N ALA A 575 4.69 8.04 -3.88
CA ALA A 575 5.13 9.19 -3.09
C ALA A 575 6.28 9.95 -3.79
N ARG A 576 7.27 9.21 -4.30
CA ARG A 576 8.44 9.78 -4.98
C ARG A 576 8.06 10.55 -6.25
N VAL A 577 7.20 9.96 -7.09
CA VAL A 577 6.72 10.58 -8.35
C VAL A 577 5.80 11.76 -8.08
N HIS A 578 4.93 11.65 -7.05
CA HIS A 578 4.10 12.76 -6.58
C HIS A 578 4.99 13.94 -6.18
N ALA A 579 5.97 13.72 -5.29
CA ALA A 579 6.89 14.77 -4.84
C ALA A 579 7.67 15.40 -6.00
N LYS A 580 8.17 14.59 -6.95
CA LYS A 580 8.96 15.08 -8.10
C LYS A 580 8.15 15.95 -9.06
N TRP A 581 6.89 15.60 -9.32
CA TRP A 581 6.09 16.21 -10.39
C TRP A 581 4.81 16.92 -9.90
N HIS A 582 4.70 17.21 -8.60
CA HIS A 582 3.54 17.92 -8.03
C HIS A 582 3.30 19.27 -8.74
N GLY A 583 4.36 20.02 -9.07
CA GLY A 583 4.26 21.34 -9.70
C GLY A 583 3.66 21.37 -11.11
N ILE A 584 3.60 20.24 -11.82
CA ILE A 584 2.94 20.13 -13.13
C ILE A 584 1.59 19.40 -13.05
N GLY A 585 1.12 19.09 -11.84
CA GLY A 585 -0.17 18.44 -11.61
C GLY A 585 -0.22 16.99 -12.08
N VAL A 586 0.85 16.20 -11.92
CA VAL A 586 0.85 14.77 -12.31
C VAL A 586 -0.25 13.96 -11.60
N ALA A 587 -0.66 14.43 -10.42
CA ALA A 587 -1.65 13.79 -9.57
C ALA A 587 -2.97 14.56 -9.54
N ARG A 588 -4.08 13.83 -9.59
CA ARG A 588 -5.41 14.34 -9.26
C ARG A 588 -5.94 13.63 -8.02
N MET A 589 -6.35 14.43 -7.04
CA MET A 589 -6.91 13.94 -5.78
C MET A 589 -8.42 13.87 -5.88
N LEU A 590 -8.97 12.72 -5.50
CA LEU A 590 -10.40 12.54 -5.30
C LEU A 590 -10.81 13.21 -3.99
N THR A 591 -11.88 13.99 -4.00
CA THR A 591 -12.25 14.85 -2.86
C THR A 591 -13.53 14.43 -2.18
N THR A 592 -14.49 13.85 -2.90
CA THR A 592 -15.77 13.42 -2.32
C THR A 592 -15.65 12.01 -1.74
N GLN A 593 -15.92 11.83 -0.45
CA GLN A 593 -15.90 10.54 0.24
C GLN A 593 -17.31 10.02 0.57
N TYR A 594 -17.46 8.69 0.50
CA TYR A 594 -18.73 7.97 0.61
C TYR A 594 -18.76 6.97 1.76
N ARG A 595 -17.90 7.13 2.77
CA ARG A 595 -17.73 6.19 3.89
C ARG A 595 -18.11 6.80 5.22
N MET A 596 -17.51 7.93 5.56
CA MET A 596 -17.43 8.46 6.92
C MET A 596 -18.51 9.51 7.16
N ASN A 597 -19.00 9.57 8.39
CA ASN A 597 -19.70 10.76 8.87
C ASN A 597 -18.78 11.99 8.76
N ARG A 598 -19.35 13.19 8.58
CA ARG A 598 -18.58 14.43 8.47
C ARG A 598 -17.60 14.65 9.62
N HIS A 599 -17.96 14.33 10.86
CA HIS A 599 -17.10 14.58 12.02
C HIS A 599 -15.89 13.65 12.08
N ILE A 600 -16.04 12.39 11.63
CA ILE A 600 -14.93 11.44 11.48
C ILE A 600 -14.00 11.89 10.35
N MET A 601 -14.59 12.30 9.22
CA MET A 601 -13.84 12.76 8.04
C MET A 601 -13.05 14.03 8.33
N GLN A 602 -13.65 14.99 9.04
CA GLN A 602 -13.12 16.36 9.20
C GLN A 602 -11.69 16.35 9.75
N TRP A 603 -11.45 15.59 10.82
CA TRP A 603 -10.10 15.47 11.41
C TRP A 603 -9.07 14.98 10.38
N ALA A 604 -9.37 13.87 9.68
CA ALA A 604 -8.45 13.31 8.70
C ALA A 604 -8.22 14.31 7.54
N SER A 605 -9.30 14.98 7.10
CA SER A 605 -9.27 16.01 6.06
C SER A 605 -8.31 17.13 6.41
N ASP A 606 -8.42 17.69 7.61
CA ASP A 606 -7.64 18.85 8.04
C ASP A 606 -6.19 18.48 8.33
N GLU A 607 -5.95 17.37 9.02
CA GLU A 607 -4.61 16.96 9.43
C GLU A 607 -3.74 16.43 8.29
N LEU A 608 -4.33 15.73 7.31
CA LEU A 608 -3.57 15.04 6.26
C LEU A 608 -3.87 15.53 4.85
N TYR A 609 -5.06 16.05 4.59
CA TYR A 609 -5.54 16.31 3.23
C TYR A 609 -5.87 17.80 2.98
N GLU A 610 -5.28 18.71 3.76
CA GLU A 610 -5.39 20.16 3.61
C GLU A 610 -6.86 20.66 3.60
N GLY A 611 -7.76 19.98 4.32
CA GLY A 611 -9.18 20.32 4.38
C GLY A 611 -9.96 20.05 3.09
N LYS A 612 -9.41 19.30 2.12
CA LYS A 612 -10.00 19.10 0.79
C LYS A 612 -11.07 18.00 0.71
N LEU A 613 -11.21 17.15 1.73
CA LEU A 613 -12.22 16.08 1.70
C LEU A 613 -13.61 16.63 2.01
N VAL A 614 -14.60 16.12 1.27
CA VAL A 614 -16.01 16.47 1.42
C VAL A 614 -16.83 15.21 1.57
N ALA A 615 -17.70 15.16 2.59
CA ALA A 615 -18.60 14.05 2.80
C ALA A 615 -19.76 14.12 1.81
N ALA A 616 -20.02 13.03 1.07
CA ALA A 616 -21.21 12.94 0.24
C ALA A 616 -22.49 13.00 1.11
N ASP A 617 -23.56 13.56 0.57
CA ASP A 617 -24.85 13.71 1.28
C ASP A 617 -25.36 12.39 1.88
N SER A 618 -25.08 11.27 1.22
CA SER A 618 -25.48 9.92 1.66
C SER A 618 -24.82 9.47 2.97
N VAL A 619 -23.69 10.06 3.36
CA VAL A 619 -22.93 9.68 4.56
C VAL A 619 -22.67 10.85 5.51
N ALA A 620 -22.86 12.09 5.08
CA ALA A 620 -22.46 13.26 5.86
C ALA A 620 -23.08 13.31 7.27
N GLU A 621 -24.28 12.75 7.46
CA GLU A 621 -25.02 12.76 8.73
C GLU A 621 -25.41 11.36 9.24
N HIS A 622 -24.91 10.29 8.61
CA HIS A 622 -25.31 8.94 9.02
C HIS A 622 -24.80 8.61 10.43
N ARG A 623 -25.63 7.94 11.23
CA ARG A 623 -25.36 7.58 12.64
C ARG A 623 -25.80 6.15 12.92
N LEU A 624 -25.29 5.57 13.99
CA LEU A 624 -25.84 4.32 14.51
C LEU A 624 -27.15 4.62 15.24
N GLU A 625 -28.14 3.75 15.02
CA GLU A 625 -29.47 3.84 15.60
C GLU A 625 -29.72 2.60 16.46
N GLY A 626 -29.97 2.78 17.75
CA GLY A 626 -30.31 1.69 18.67
C GLY A 626 -31.79 1.34 18.65
N ALA A 627 -32.16 0.31 19.41
CA ALA A 627 -33.55 -0.15 19.56
C ALA A 627 -34.47 0.84 20.34
N GLY A 628 -33.95 1.97 20.82
CA GLY A 628 -34.68 3.05 21.50
C GLY A 628 -34.73 4.36 20.68
N THR A 629 -35.04 5.50 21.33
CA THR A 629 -35.14 6.82 20.68
C THR A 629 -33.81 7.59 20.59
N GLY A 630 -32.70 7.03 21.09
CA GLY A 630 -31.39 7.71 21.13
C GLY A 630 -30.48 7.32 19.97
N THR A 631 -29.96 8.31 19.26
CA THR A 631 -28.86 8.13 18.29
C THR A 631 -27.53 8.02 19.03
N THR A 632 -26.69 7.05 18.69
CA THR A 632 -25.34 6.97 19.26
C THR A 632 -24.49 8.17 18.77
N PRO A 633 -23.66 8.77 19.63
CA PRO A 633 -22.69 9.79 19.23
C PRO A 633 -21.80 9.30 18.09
N VAL A 634 -21.37 10.20 17.22
CA VAL A 634 -20.47 9.85 16.11
C VAL A 634 -19.04 9.64 16.60
N LEU A 635 -18.58 10.50 17.51
CA LEU A 635 -17.26 10.44 18.14
C LEU A 635 -17.42 10.27 19.65
N ILE A 636 -16.62 9.40 20.24
CA ILE A 636 -16.49 9.25 21.70
C ILE A 636 -15.01 9.23 22.07
N LEU A 637 -14.63 10.03 23.06
CA LEU A 637 -13.35 9.93 23.75
C LEU A 637 -13.57 9.28 25.10
N VAL A 638 -12.90 8.17 25.34
CA VAL A 638 -12.84 7.54 26.65
C VAL A 638 -11.45 7.77 27.22
N ASP A 639 -11.40 8.59 28.26
CA ASP A 639 -10.15 8.94 28.92
C ASP A 639 -9.85 7.97 30.07
N THR A 640 -8.68 7.34 30.01
CA THR A 640 -8.19 6.43 31.06
C THR A 640 -7.23 7.13 32.04
N ALA A 641 -6.97 8.43 31.86
CA ALA A 641 -6.12 9.20 32.76
C ALA A 641 -6.67 9.17 34.20
N GLY A 642 -5.82 8.82 35.15
CA GLY A 642 -6.18 8.75 36.57
C GLY A 642 -7.06 7.54 36.95
N CYS A 643 -7.21 6.53 36.09
CA CYS A 643 -7.98 5.31 36.36
C CYS A 643 -7.11 4.07 36.69
N ASP A 644 -5.83 4.26 37.06
CA ASP A 644 -4.88 3.17 37.35
C ASP A 644 -4.75 2.11 36.23
N MET A 645 -4.96 2.51 34.98
CA MET A 645 -4.86 1.65 33.78
C MET A 645 -3.50 1.83 33.11
N GLU A 646 -2.47 1.20 33.64
CA GLU A 646 -1.08 1.30 33.15
C GLU A 646 -0.75 0.32 32.01
N GLU A 647 0.24 0.69 31.20
CA GLU A 647 0.77 -0.19 30.14
C GLU A 647 1.70 -1.27 30.69
N HIS A 648 1.63 -2.47 30.12
CA HIS A 648 2.59 -3.54 30.35
C HIS A 648 3.45 -3.79 29.10
N CYS A 649 4.70 -4.22 29.32
CA CYS A 649 5.57 -4.74 28.28
C CYS A 649 5.59 -6.28 28.36
N GLU A 650 5.45 -6.96 27.22
CA GLU A 650 5.57 -8.42 27.18
C GLU A 650 6.97 -8.89 27.62
N GLU A 651 7.05 -10.03 28.34
CA GLU A 651 8.33 -10.61 28.77
C GLU A 651 9.21 -11.12 27.60
N GLU A 652 8.58 -11.50 26.47
CA GLU A 652 9.24 -11.98 25.25
C GLU A 652 8.85 -11.12 24.02
N GLY A 653 9.09 -9.80 24.08
CA GLY A 653 8.93 -8.91 22.92
C GLY A 653 8.99 -7.42 23.24
N ASP A 654 9.01 -6.58 22.20
CA ASP A 654 8.95 -5.10 22.31
C ASP A 654 7.48 -4.57 22.18
N SER A 655 6.48 -5.45 22.18
CA SER A 655 5.07 -5.07 22.11
C SER A 655 4.50 -4.71 23.49
N LYS A 656 3.43 -3.90 23.50
CA LYS A 656 2.77 -3.42 24.73
C LYS A 656 1.29 -3.80 24.77
N ASP A 657 0.77 -4.01 25.97
CA ASP A 657 -0.66 -4.19 26.24
C ASP A 657 -1.11 -3.32 27.42
N ASN A 658 -2.42 -3.17 27.57
CA ASN A 658 -3.06 -2.48 28.68
C ASN A 658 -4.38 -3.22 28.99
N PRO A 659 -4.40 -4.10 30.01
CA PRO A 659 -5.57 -4.89 30.34
C PRO A 659 -6.77 -4.06 30.82
N GLY A 660 -6.54 -2.95 31.53
CA GLY A 660 -7.59 -2.04 31.98
C GLY A 660 -8.28 -1.37 30.80
N GLU A 661 -7.50 -0.82 29.87
CA GLU A 661 -8.01 -0.26 28.62
C GLU A 661 -8.76 -1.32 27.78
N ALA A 662 -8.25 -2.56 27.74
CA ALA A 662 -8.92 -3.66 27.05
C ALA A 662 -10.29 -4.00 27.66
N ALA A 663 -10.42 -3.92 28.99
CA ALA A 663 -11.69 -4.12 29.67
C ALA A 663 -12.69 -2.99 29.32
N ALA A 664 -12.26 -1.73 29.35
CA ALA A 664 -13.05 -0.57 28.96
C ALA A 664 -13.54 -0.67 27.50
N VAL A 665 -12.65 -1.06 26.58
CA VAL A 665 -12.99 -1.34 25.18
C VAL A 665 -14.10 -2.39 25.07
N MET A 666 -14.02 -3.48 25.83
CA MET A 666 -15.04 -4.53 25.80
C MET A 666 -16.36 -4.08 26.42
N ALA A 667 -16.34 -3.23 27.44
CA ALA A 667 -17.56 -2.61 27.98
C ALA A 667 -18.28 -1.76 26.93
N LEU A 668 -17.54 -0.95 26.16
CA LEU A 668 -18.08 -0.13 25.07
C LEU A 668 -18.68 -1.00 23.94
N VAL A 669 -17.97 -2.06 23.54
CA VAL A 669 -18.50 -3.03 22.56
C VAL A 669 -19.84 -3.60 23.04
N ARG A 670 -19.92 -4.04 24.31
CA ARG A 670 -21.15 -4.59 24.89
C ARG A 670 -22.26 -3.54 24.96
N ARG A 671 -21.95 -2.27 25.27
CA ARG A 671 -22.91 -1.17 25.27
C ARG A 671 -23.53 -0.93 23.88
N LEU A 672 -22.72 -0.96 22.82
CA LEU A 672 -23.20 -0.85 21.43
C LEU A 672 -24.11 -2.01 21.04
N ILE A 673 -23.76 -3.24 21.43
CA ILE A 673 -24.57 -4.43 21.13
C ILE A 673 -25.88 -4.44 21.94
N LYS A 674 -25.80 -4.14 23.25
CA LYS A 674 -26.96 -4.14 24.17
C LYS A 674 -27.98 -3.07 23.82
N SER A 675 -27.52 -1.90 23.33
CA SER A 675 -28.41 -0.85 22.83
C SER A 675 -29.06 -1.21 21.48
N GLY A 676 -28.61 -2.28 20.82
CA GLY A 676 -29.06 -2.67 19.48
C GLY A 676 -28.50 -1.79 18.36
N ALA A 677 -27.54 -0.91 18.66
CA ALA A 677 -26.98 0.05 17.71
C ALA A 677 -26.09 -0.60 16.64
N ALA A 678 -25.47 -1.74 16.96
CA ALA A 678 -24.61 -2.49 16.04
C ALA A 678 -24.60 -3.99 16.39
N GLN A 679 -24.44 -4.84 15.38
CA GLN A 679 -24.14 -6.26 15.60
C GLN A 679 -22.62 -6.44 15.80
N PRO A 680 -22.16 -7.56 16.40
CA PRO A 680 -20.73 -7.80 16.60
C PRO A 680 -19.90 -7.74 15.30
N GLU A 681 -20.48 -8.17 14.18
CA GLU A 681 -19.85 -8.14 12.86
C GLU A 681 -19.72 -6.72 12.26
N ASP A 682 -20.52 -5.76 12.74
CA ASP A 682 -20.50 -4.35 12.33
C ASP A 682 -19.45 -3.51 13.11
N ILE A 683 -18.84 -4.11 14.14
CA ILE A 683 -17.87 -3.47 15.03
C ILE A 683 -16.46 -3.98 14.72
N GLY A 684 -15.49 -3.07 14.70
CA GLY A 684 -14.06 -3.40 14.66
C GLY A 684 -13.31 -2.76 15.82
N VAL A 685 -12.43 -3.53 16.45
CA VAL A 685 -11.47 -3.02 17.45
C VAL A 685 -10.08 -2.98 16.83
N ILE A 686 -9.48 -1.79 16.85
CA ILE A 686 -8.17 -1.52 16.26
C ILE A 686 -7.22 -1.06 17.36
N THR A 687 -6.00 -1.59 17.35
CA THR A 687 -4.92 -1.15 18.25
C THR A 687 -3.58 -1.17 17.51
N PRO A 688 -2.60 -0.32 17.86
CA PRO A 688 -1.27 -0.36 17.23
C PRO A 688 -0.45 -1.61 17.61
N TYR A 689 -0.78 -2.27 18.73
CA TYR A 689 0.10 -3.26 19.36
C TYR A 689 -0.43 -4.70 19.27
N SER A 690 0.44 -5.64 18.88
CA SER A 690 0.04 -7.04 18.71
C SER A 690 -0.29 -7.75 20.03
N ALA A 691 0.40 -7.37 21.12
CA ALA A 691 0.12 -7.87 22.47
C ALA A 691 -1.30 -7.51 22.91
N GLN A 692 -1.71 -6.24 22.73
CA GLN A 692 -3.07 -5.80 23.00
C GLN A 692 -4.13 -6.54 22.16
N VAL A 693 -3.82 -6.87 20.90
CA VAL A 693 -4.70 -7.74 20.08
C VAL A 693 -4.87 -9.11 20.74
N GLY A 694 -3.83 -9.66 21.36
CA GLY A 694 -3.89 -10.90 22.13
C GLY A 694 -4.87 -10.80 23.30
N VAL A 695 -4.65 -9.83 24.19
CA VAL A 695 -5.52 -9.58 25.36
C VAL A 695 -6.99 -9.40 24.96
N LEU A 696 -7.25 -8.56 23.97
CA LEU A 696 -8.60 -8.31 23.47
C LEU A 696 -9.24 -9.57 22.85
N ARG A 697 -8.47 -10.44 22.19
CA ARG A 697 -8.99 -11.70 21.63
C ARG A 697 -9.30 -12.72 22.70
N ASP A 698 -8.54 -12.76 23.78
CA ASP A 698 -8.80 -13.64 24.92
C ASP A 698 -10.10 -13.21 25.64
N LEU A 699 -10.28 -11.90 25.87
CA LEU A 699 -11.54 -11.35 26.39
C LEU A 699 -12.73 -11.64 25.45
N ARG A 700 -12.52 -11.59 24.13
CA ARG A 700 -13.54 -11.94 23.14
C ARG A 700 -13.90 -13.43 23.20
N ALA A 701 -12.91 -14.30 23.38
CA ALA A 701 -13.12 -15.74 23.45
C ALA A 701 -13.89 -16.19 24.70
N ALA A 702 -13.90 -15.36 25.75
CA ALA A 702 -14.68 -15.60 26.96
C ALA A 702 -16.19 -15.29 26.80
N ASP A 703 -16.61 -14.64 25.70
CA ASP A 703 -18.00 -14.24 25.45
C ASP A 703 -18.45 -14.68 24.05
N ASP A 704 -19.30 -15.71 24.00
CA ASP A 704 -19.82 -16.28 22.75
C ASP A 704 -20.57 -15.25 21.89
N ASN A 705 -21.15 -14.20 22.49
CA ASN A 705 -21.85 -13.15 21.74
C ASN A 705 -20.88 -12.28 20.92
N LEU A 706 -19.59 -12.30 21.24
CA LEU A 706 -18.56 -11.51 20.57
C LEU A 706 -17.78 -12.31 19.53
N ALA A 707 -18.17 -13.56 19.23
CA ALA A 707 -17.42 -14.43 18.32
C ALA A 707 -17.14 -13.83 16.94
N LYS A 708 -18.06 -12.99 16.43
CA LYS A 708 -17.94 -12.30 15.12
C LYS A 708 -17.27 -10.92 15.19
N LEU A 709 -16.93 -10.43 16.39
CA LEU A 709 -16.20 -9.18 16.57
C LEU A 709 -14.82 -9.27 15.93
N GLU A 710 -14.49 -8.26 15.12
CA GLU A 710 -13.22 -8.20 14.43
C GLU A 710 -12.19 -7.40 15.23
N ILE A 711 -11.07 -8.04 15.58
CA ILE A 711 -9.99 -7.44 16.37
C ILE A 711 -8.68 -7.63 15.63
N SER A 712 -8.00 -6.53 15.33
CA SER A 712 -6.74 -6.55 14.59
C SER A 712 -5.85 -5.34 14.89
N THR A 713 -4.61 -5.40 14.41
CA THR A 713 -3.75 -4.22 14.38
C THR A 713 -4.19 -3.25 13.29
N VAL A 714 -3.72 -2.00 13.34
CA VAL A 714 -3.95 -0.98 12.29
C VAL A 714 -3.58 -1.54 10.90
N ASP A 715 -2.38 -2.08 10.76
CA ASP A 715 -1.87 -2.71 9.53
C ASP A 715 -2.75 -3.90 9.08
N GLY A 716 -3.22 -4.71 10.03
CA GLY A 716 -4.09 -5.86 9.75
C GLY A 716 -5.53 -5.49 9.34
N PHE A 717 -5.98 -4.26 9.63
CA PHE A 717 -7.31 -3.75 9.31
C PHE A 717 -7.35 -2.98 7.96
N GLN A 718 -6.22 -2.89 7.26
CA GLN A 718 -6.09 -2.19 6.00
C GLN A 718 -7.07 -2.73 4.93
N GLY A 719 -7.70 -1.80 4.20
CA GLY A 719 -8.68 -2.13 3.15
C GLY A 719 -10.05 -2.58 3.67
N ARG A 720 -10.23 -2.68 4.99
CA ARG A 720 -11.52 -2.97 5.63
C ARG A 720 -12.20 -1.67 6.07
N GLU A 721 -13.46 -1.76 6.47
CA GLU A 721 -14.27 -0.71 7.08
C GLU A 721 -15.37 -1.34 7.93
N LYS A 722 -15.88 -0.61 8.93
CA LYS A 722 -16.94 -1.06 9.85
C LYS A 722 -17.90 0.07 10.16
N GLU A 723 -19.12 -0.26 10.57
CA GLU A 723 -20.10 0.74 11.00
C GLU A 723 -19.59 1.47 12.26
N ALA A 724 -19.00 0.72 13.19
CA ALA A 724 -18.36 1.21 14.40
C ALA A 724 -16.89 0.78 14.48
N ILE A 725 -15.99 1.70 14.83
CA ILE A 725 -14.61 1.39 15.18
C ILE A 725 -14.30 1.88 16.58
N ILE A 726 -13.62 1.05 17.37
CA ILE A 726 -13.07 1.41 18.67
C ILE A 726 -11.55 1.28 18.58
N ILE A 727 -10.85 2.37 18.87
CA ILE A 727 -9.40 2.47 18.82
C ILE A 727 -8.87 2.39 20.26
N SER A 728 -8.04 1.38 20.53
CA SER A 728 -7.31 1.21 21.78
C SER A 728 -5.88 1.74 21.60
N ALA A 729 -5.55 2.84 22.27
CA ALA A 729 -4.25 3.50 22.19
C ALA A 729 -3.15 2.78 22.96
N VAL A 730 -3.48 2.07 24.05
CA VAL A 730 -2.62 1.27 24.94
C VAL A 730 -1.67 2.09 25.81
N ARG A 731 -1.09 3.16 25.26
CA ARG A 731 -0.02 3.90 25.92
C ARG A 731 -0.52 4.70 27.12
N SER A 732 0.06 4.40 28.27
CA SER A 732 -0.23 5.01 29.57
C SER A 732 1.05 4.94 30.42
N ASN A 733 1.81 6.04 30.46
CA ASN A 733 3.12 6.10 31.12
C ASN A 733 3.53 7.54 31.52
N GLU A 734 4.25 7.68 32.64
CA GLU A 734 4.68 8.98 33.17
C GLU A 734 5.57 9.79 32.22
N GLN A 735 6.28 9.11 31.31
CA GLN A 735 7.22 9.74 30.38
C GLN A 735 6.51 10.47 29.22
N GLY A 736 5.22 10.21 28.98
CA GLY A 736 4.46 10.73 27.85
C GLY A 736 4.94 10.16 26.51
N GLU A 737 5.40 8.91 26.50
CA GLU A 737 5.88 8.24 25.29
C GLU A 737 4.74 7.52 24.57
N VAL A 738 4.46 7.93 23.33
CA VAL A 738 3.35 7.40 22.54
C VAL A 738 3.76 6.32 21.53
N GLY A 739 5.06 6.18 21.23
CA GLY A 739 5.59 5.16 20.32
C GLY A 739 4.90 5.15 18.96
N PHE A 740 4.29 4.02 18.58
CA PHE A 740 3.66 3.81 17.26
C PHE A 740 2.47 4.73 16.98
N LEU A 741 1.85 5.31 18.02
CA LEU A 741 0.75 6.27 17.86
C LEU A 741 1.19 7.57 17.17
N SER A 742 2.47 7.93 17.25
CA SER A 742 3.02 9.14 16.58
C SER A 742 3.02 9.05 15.04
N ASP A 743 2.78 7.87 14.48
CA ASP A 743 2.68 7.70 13.02
C ASP A 743 1.32 8.20 12.52
N ALA A 744 1.33 9.40 11.96
CA ALA A 744 0.15 10.03 11.39
C ALA A 744 -0.57 9.17 10.34
N ARG A 745 0.15 8.35 9.56
CA ARG A 745 -0.45 7.51 8.51
C ARG A 745 -1.19 6.33 9.12
N ARG A 746 -0.65 5.74 10.20
CA ARG A 746 -1.32 4.67 10.95
C ARG A 746 -2.58 5.18 11.61
N MET A 747 -2.51 6.33 12.27
CA MET A 747 -3.68 6.91 12.92
C MET A 747 -4.75 7.34 11.90
N ASN A 748 -4.33 7.92 10.76
CA ASN A 748 -5.22 8.18 9.64
C ASN A 748 -5.95 6.91 9.19
N VAL A 749 -5.23 5.79 9.03
CA VAL A 749 -5.88 4.52 8.69
C VAL A 749 -6.86 4.07 9.76
N ALA A 750 -6.48 4.10 11.04
CA ALA A 750 -7.31 3.66 12.17
C ALA A 750 -8.64 4.43 12.23
N VAL A 751 -8.60 5.76 12.26
CA VAL A 751 -9.79 6.62 12.34
C VAL A 751 -10.68 6.45 11.10
N THR A 752 -10.08 6.40 9.90
CA THR A 752 -10.83 6.33 8.64
C THR A 752 -11.38 4.94 8.29
N ARG A 753 -11.25 3.96 9.20
CA ARG A 753 -11.96 2.68 9.11
C ARG A 753 -13.43 2.80 9.53
N ALA A 754 -13.77 3.80 10.34
CA ALA A 754 -15.11 4.02 10.85
C ALA A 754 -16.05 4.56 9.76
N ARG A 755 -17.31 4.13 9.76
CA ARG A 755 -18.36 4.72 8.94
C ARG A 755 -19.19 5.71 9.74
N ARG A 756 -19.87 5.23 10.79
CA ARG A 756 -20.88 6.00 11.54
C ARG A 756 -20.44 6.36 12.95
N HIS A 757 -19.58 5.55 13.54
CA HIS A 757 -19.14 5.71 14.93
C HIS A 757 -17.65 5.41 15.08
N CYS A 758 -16.91 6.30 15.74
CA CYS A 758 -15.51 6.13 16.08
C CYS A 758 -15.28 6.46 17.55
N CYS A 759 -14.75 5.52 18.31
CA CYS A 759 -14.39 5.70 19.71
C CYS A 759 -12.87 5.66 19.84
N LEU A 760 -12.28 6.60 20.58
CA LEU A 760 -10.88 6.58 20.98
C LEU A 760 -10.80 6.32 22.48
N VAL A 761 -10.14 5.23 22.87
CA VAL A 761 -9.83 4.91 24.27
C VAL A 761 -8.35 5.15 24.48
N CYS A 762 -8.00 6.09 25.35
CA CYS A 762 -6.61 6.46 25.61
C CYS A 762 -6.43 7.16 26.95
N ASP A 763 -5.20 7.15 27.46
CA ASP A 763 -4.76 8.07 28.50
C ASP A 763 -4.40 9.42 27.87
N THR A 764 -5.24 10.44 28.09
CA THR A 764 -5.03 11.77 27.50
C THR A 764 -3.77 12.47 28.02
N GLU A 765 -3.37 12.22 29.28
CA GLU A 765 -2.15 12.79 29.88
C GLU A 765 -0.88 12.18 29.27
N THR A 766 -0.93 10.91 28.85
CA THR A 766 0.19 10.30 28.13
C THR A 766 0.20 10.71 26.66
N VAL A 767 -0.95 10.59 25.99
CA VAL A 767 -1.06 10.69 24.53
C VAL A 767 -0.96 12.14 24.03
N GLY A 768 -1.50 13.11 24.76
CA GLY A 768 -1.49 14.53 24.38
C GLY A 768 -0.24 15.31 24.79
N ARG A 769 0.61 14.78 25.69
CA ARG A 769 1.64 15.58 26.38
C ARG A 769 2.86 15.95 25.56
N ARG A 770 3.36 15.04 24.72
CA ARG A 770 4.61 15.24 23.94
C ARG A 770 4.43 15.13 22.43
N ASP A 771 3.27 14.67 21.97
CA ASP A 771 2.99 14.49 20.55
C ASP A 771 1.86 15.43 20.11
N ALA A 772 2.23 16.48 19.37
CA ALA A 772 1.28 17.50 18.94
C ALA A 772 0.22 16.96 17.96
N PHE A 773 0.53 15.88 17.22
CA PHE A 773 -0.42 15.29 16.28
C PHE A 773 -1.52 14.54 17.05
N MET A 774 -1.13 13.74 18.04
CA MET A 774 -2.08 13.05 18.92
C MET A 774 -2.87 14.04 19.79
N GLN A 775 -2.24 15.11 20.26
CA GLN A 775 -2.94 16.18 20.98
C GLN A 775 -4.10 16.76 20.15
N ARG A 776 -3.87 17.10 18.88
CA ARG A 776 -4.94 17.62 17.99
C ARG A 776 -6.04 16.61 17.71
N LEU A 777 -5.71 15.31 17.66
CA LEU A 777 -6.72 14.25 17.58
C LEU A 777 -7.61 14.22 18.83
N VAL A 778 -7.01 14.26 20.02
CA VAL A 778 -7.75 14.31 21.30
C VAL A 778 -8.64 15.56 21.34
N GLU A 779 -8.07 16.74 21.07
CA GLU A 779 -8.82 18.01 21.01
C GLU A 779 -9.99 17.96 20.02
N HIS A 780 -9.82 17.31 18.86
CA HIS A 780 -10.91 17.13 17.90
C HIS A 780 -12.05 16.28 18.46
N PHE A 781 -11.72 15.19 19.16
CA PHE A 781 -12.72 14.32 19.81
C PHE A 781 -13.40 15.02 20.99
N GLU A 782 -12.68 15.82 21.77
CA GLU A 782 -13.26 16.64 22.85
C GLU A 782 -14.23 17.71 22.31
N GLN A 783 -13.89 18.34 21.19
CA GLN A 783 -14.70 19.41 20.60
C GLN A 783 -15.96 18.90 19.90
N HIS A 784 -15.90 17.73 19.27
CA HIS A 784 -16.96 17.24 18.38
C HIS A 784 -17.63 15.95 18.85
N GLY A 785 -17.10 15.29 19.88
CA GLY A 785 -17.57 14.02 20.42
C GLY A 785 -18.10 14.11 21.85
N GLU A 786 -18.49 12.96 22.38
CA GLU A 786 -18.81 12.79 23.80
C GLU A 786 -17.55 12.38 24.56
N TYR A 787 -17.30 13.01 25.71
CA TYR A 787 -16.23 12.65 26.63
C TYR A 787 -16.77 11.74 27.73
N ILE A 788 -16.08 10.64 28.02
CA ILE A 788 -16.43 9.68 29.08
C ILE A 788 -15.15 9.36 29.86
N SER A 789 -15.21 9.43 31.20
CA SER A 789 -14.12 8.90 32.02
C SER A 789 -14.20 7.38 32.09
N ALA A 790 -13.08 6.66 31.98
CA ALA A 790 -13.06 5.21 32.06
C ALA A 790 -13.62 4.67 33.40
N ALA A 791 -13.53 5.45 34.48
CA ALA A 791 -14.13 5.11 35.77
C ALA A 791 -15.67 4.97 35.69
N GLU A 792 -16.34 5.71 34.80
CA GLU A 792 -17.80 5.61 34.60
C GLU A 792 -18.21 4.30 33.92
N LEU A 793 -17.28 3.63 33.24
CA LEU A 793 -17.52 2.35 32.58
C LEU A 793 -17.31 1.16 33.52
N GLU A 794 -16.49 1.31 34.57
CA GLU A 794 -16.29 0.27 35.59
C GLU A 794 -17.53 0.09 36.47
N ASP A 795 -18.28 1.17 36.73
CA ASP A 795 -19.53 1.13 37.50
C ASP A 795 -20.70 0.45 36.75
N GLU A 796 -20.59 0.24 35.43
CA GLU A 796 -21.61 -0.39 34.59
C GLU A 796 -21.39 -1.90 34.35
N THR A 797 -20.21 -2.45 34.69
CA THR A 797 -19.86 -3.88 34.57
C THR A 797 -20.18 -4.68 35.81
#